data_AF-A0A0H3F9Y4-F1
#
_entry.id   AF-A0A0H3F9Y4-F1
#
_cell.length_a   1.000
_cell.length_b   1.000
_cell.length_c   1.000
_cell.angle_alpha   90.00
_cell.angle_beta   90.00
_cell.angle_gamma   90.00
#
_symmetry.space_group_name_H-M   'P 1'
#
loop_
_entity.id
_entity.type
_entity.pdbx_description
1 polymer ?
#
loop_
_entity_poly.entity_id
_entity_poly.type
_entity_poly.pdbx_seq_one_letter_code
_entity_poly.pdbx_strand_id
1 'polypeptide(L)'
;MTAKGDATLAAVNDINLNTMDKSSHQTSGKNQADSNNATRTVVSSGGDLTLSAGRDLNSQAAQLTADLNASLSAGRDVNLNAQQTSTYSETHGSKSVSIRENVGQEGTAVVSGGSTSIAAGRDITTQAAQVQATGDLALNAGRDVNITTAQESQYSYDEKTKTKKHLFSGTTTHTVAEDYATTEKASQLSGNKVSVVAGQDLTVKGSSVVGDGDVTLKAGKDLNIAAATEEQSSYRLSEKKTSGMFSGGGLGVTFGSKSSRQQINQDGTTQSQSSSAVGSTGGNVNLIAGEQAHIGGSDVIAKNDVNIVGGSVTVDPGNDMLTRKQIYEQKQSGLTVSLSSPVTDALLSLTSIAKQASQTGDGRMKALYGVQAVEQGWMSSMDGTATQASQLMNGKVDGNLVQLQVNIGASKSKSTSELEQNQVTGSTITGGRNVAIVSTGANGQSGDITITGSGVTGNKVTLAAQNDLLLQAATNNSKQTSKDSSNGWSVGAHISLGKETGIGVQGNGYAAKGSSDGETTEYVNTRVNAKDNLILSSGRDTVLSGAQALGDKITANIGRDLTLTSQQDTDDYQSKQQSISGGFSFTFGSMTGSASLSMSKSKTQSEYASVGDQSGLFAGNQGYDIYVGDHTQLNGAVIASTADAANNSLNTGTLGWDDIQNKANYSASSVGVSAGFSSSKDQGDVRHNAGGVLPVMTNASGSASGTTRSAVADGSITVRDTGQQTQDVSTLSRDTENANGHIDKIFDKQKIEENQAVAQAISQVGVQTMQNVVMQAQVNARSDALARLSGTAEYNKASPADQQKMLENSPEYIAAEQKYGIGSPFWTVGTAISGALAGLTGGDMSQALAGGLAGPLSVPGREGGDHRRQRQR
;
A
#
# COMPACT_ATOMS: atom_id res chain seq x y z
N MET A 1 -44.22 -33.81 3.99
CA MET A 1 -45.21 -34.43 3.09
C MET A 1 -44.46 -35.10 1.95
N THR A 2 -44.78 -36.35 1.62
CA THR A 2 -44.12 -37.08 0.52
C THR A 2 -45.19 -37.84 -0.26
N ALA A 3 -45.30 -37.59 -1.55
CA ALA A 3 -46.21 -38.29 -2.46
C ALA A 3 -45.43 -39.05 -3.54
N LYS A 4 -45.90 -40.24 -3.93
CA LYS A 4 -45.28 -41.05 -5.00
C LYS A 4 -45.60 -40.57 -6.41
N GLY A 5 -46.66 -39.79 -6.57
CA GLY A 5 -47.01 -39.07 -7.79
C GLY A 5 -47.20 -37.60 -7.45
N ASP A 6 -48.16 -36.94 -8.08
CA ASP A 6 -48.42 -35.52 -7.89
C ASP A 6 -48.76 -35.18 -6.42
N ALA A 7 -48.25 -34.04 -5.96
CA ALA A 7 -48.56 -33.47 -4.66
C ALA A 7 -49.17 -32.07 -4.84
N THR A 8 -50.32 -31.83 -4.24
CA THR A 8 -50.94 -30.50 -4.21
C THR A 8 -51.19 -30.06 -2.78
N LEU A 9 -50.73 -28.87 -2.42
CA LEU A 9 -51.09 -28.19 -1.19
C LEU A 9 -51.78 -26.87 -1.56
N ALA A 10 -53.03 -26.72 -1.12
CA ALA A 10 -53.83 -25.54 -1.41
C ALA A 10 -54.39 -24.94 -0.13
N ALA A 11 -54.36 -23.61 -0.01
CA ALA A 11 -54.92 -22.88 1.11
C ALA A 11 -55.70 -21.64 0.63
N VAL A 12 -56.84 -21.35 1.25
CA VAL A 12 -57.64 -20.14 0.93
C VAL A 12 -56.90 -18.85 1.31
N ASN A 13 -56.12 -18.89 2.39
CA ASN A 13 -55.30 -17.76 2.83
C ASN A 13 -53.83 -18.07 2.56
N ASP A 14 -53.11 -18.58 3.56
CA ASP A 14 -51.66 -18.71 3.48
C ASP A 14 -51.21 -20.17 3.53
N ILE A 15 -50.12 -20.47 2.82
CA ILE A 15 -49.31 -21.67 3.03
C ILE A 15 -48.05 -21.22 3.77
N ASN A 16 -47.83 -21.76 4.98
CA ASN A 16 -46.63 -21.48 5.77
C ASN A 16 -45.81 -22.77 5.95
N LEU A 17 -44.64 -22.83 5.31
CA LEU A 17 -43.68 -23.93 5.38
C LEU A 17 -42.52 -23.48 6.28
N ASN A 18 -42.80 -23.42 7.58
CA ASN A 18 -41.84 -22.92 8.56
C ASN A 18 -40.86 -24.01 8.98
N THR A 19 -39.62 -23.63 9.25
CA THR A 19 -38.67 -24.48 9.97
C THR A 19 -39.06 -24.63 11.43
N MET A 20 -38.70 -25.77 12.00
CA MET A 20 -38.74 -25.96 13.45
C MET A 20 -37.37 -25.65 14.03
N ASP A 21 -37.31 -24.66 14.91
CA ASP A 21 -36.10 -24.34 15.68
C ASP A 21 -35.85 -25.41 16.75
N LYS A 22 -34.61 -25.87 16.82
CA LYS A 22 -34.11 -26.75 17.87
C LYS A 22 -32.98 -26.06 18.59
N SER A 23 -33.34 -25.43 19.70
CA SER A 23 -32.38 -24.83 20.62
C SER A 23 -31.84 -25.86 21.61
N SER A 24 -30.56 -25.75 21.94
CA SER A 24 -29.90 -26.49 23.00
C SER A 24 -29.07 -25.52 23.80
N HIS A 25 -29.21 -25.57 25.11
CA HIS A 25 -28.42 -24.81 26.08
C HIS A 25 -27.69 -25.81 26.98
N GLN A 26 -26.36 -25.70 27.04
CA GLN A 26 -25.53 -26.55 27.89
C GLN A 26 -24.59 -25.68 28.71
N THR A 27 -24.56 -25.94 30.02
CA THR A 27 -23.60 -25.32 30.93
C THR A 27 -22.82 -26.41 31.65
N SER A 28 -21.50 -26.23 31.74
CA SER A 28 -20.61 -27.12 32.46
C SER A 28 -19.52 -26.31 33.16
N GLY A 29 -19.68 -26.13 34.47
CA GLY A 29 -18.77 -25.31 35.28
C GLY A 29 -18.74 -23.85 34.80
N LYS A 30 -17.63 -23.46 34.18
CA LYS A 30 -17.40 -22.10 33.66
C LYS A 30 -17.59 -21.97 32.14
N ASN A 31 -18.13 -23.01 31.53
CA ASN A 31 -18.34 -23.10 30.09
C ASN A 31 -19.84 -23.06 29.80
N GLN A 32 -20.21 -22.30 28.78
CA GLN A 32 -21.54 -22.25 28.21
C GLN A 32 -21.45 -22.58 26.72
N ALA A 33 -22.40 -23.37 26.23
CA ALA A 33 -22.54 -23.66 24.81
C ALA A 33 -24.04 -23.65 24.47
N ASP A 34 -24.40 -22.77 23.55
CA ASP A 34 -25.75 -22.65 23.01
C ASP A 34 -25.71 -22.97 21.53
N SER A 35 -26.75 -23.63 21.03
CA SER A 35 -26.94 -23.80 19.60
C SER A 35 -28.41 -23.66 19.28
N ASN A 36 -28.70 -23.01 18.16
CA ASN A 36 -30.01 -23.00 17.53
C ASN A 36 -29.87 -23.59 16.13
N ASN A 37 -30.52 -24.72 15.89
CA ASN A 37 -30.48 -25.41 14.60
C ASN A 37 -31.87 -25.39 13.95
N ALA A 38 -31.91 -25.33 12.62
CA ALA A 38 -33.15 -25.37 11.86
C ALA A 38 -33.45 -26.80 11.38
N THR A 39 -34.63 -27.33 11.71
CA THR A 39 -35.15 -28.56 11.09
C THR A 39 -36.06 -28.17 9.94
N ARG A 40 -35.64 -28.52 8.72
CA ARG A 40 -36.33 -28.12 7.48
C ARG A 40 -37.69 -28.80 7.33
N THR A 41 -38.69 -28.06 6.88
CA THR A 41 -39.95 -28.65 6.37
C THR A 41 -39.69 -29.28 5.02
N VAL A 42 -40.08 -30.54 4.82
CA VAL A 42 -39.87 -31.26 3.55
C VAL A 42 -41.21 -31.53 2.87
N VAL A 43 -41.33 -31.09 1.61
CA VAL A 43 -42.45 -31.40 0.71
C VAL A 43 -41.88 -32.01 -0.57
N SER A 44 -42.20 -33.27 -0.85
CA SER A 44 -41.67 -34.01 -2.00
C SER A 44 -42.79 -34.68 -2.79
N SER A 45 -42.68 -34.64 -4.11
CA SER A 45 -43.56 -35.28 -5.08
C SER A 45 -42.77 -36.11 -6.08
N GLY A 46 -43.21 -37.36 -6.32
CA GLY A 46 -42.71 -38.21 -7.40
C GLY A 46 -43.30 -37.87 -8.78
N GLY A 47 -44.07 -36.78 -8.87
CA GLY A 47 -44.64 -36.22 -10.10
C GLY A 47 -44.55 -34.69 -10.04
N ASP A 48 -45.66 -34.00 -10.28
CA ASP A 48 -45.74 -32.55 -10.16
C ASP A 48 -46.00 -32.08 -8.71
N LEU A 49 -45.28 -31.06 -8.26
CA LEU A 49 -45.53 -30.36 -6.98
C LEU A 49 -46.28 -29.05 -7.24
N THR A 50 -47.47 -28.89 -6.67
CA THR A 50 -48.26 -27.65 -6.72
C THR A 50 -48.49 -27.09 -5.32
N LEU A 51 -48.08 -25.85 -5.09
CA LEU A 51 -48.39 -25.06 -3.90
C LEU A 51 -49.23 -23.85 -4.33
N SER A 52 -50.46 -23.72 -3.80
CA SER A 52 -51.38 -22.65 -4.17
C SER A 52 -52.00 -21.97 -2.95
N ALA A 53 -51.60 -20.74 -2.68
CA ALA A 53 -52.12 -19.92 -1.59
C ALA A 53 -53.05 -18.83 -2.16
N GLY A 54 -54.23 -18.64 -1.58
CA GLY A 54 -55.11 -17.54 -1.98
C GLY A 54 -54.58 -16.15 -1.58
N ARG A 55 -53.64 -16.09 -0.63
CA ARG A 55 -52.95 -14.88 -0.20
C ARG A 55 -51.43 -15.03 -0.24
N ASP A 56 -50.78 -15.64 0.75
CA ASP A 56 -49.31 -15.71 0.79
C ASP A 56 -48.76 -17.15 0.84
N LEU A 57 -47.66 -17.39 0.14
CA LEU A 57 -46.84 -18.60 0.29
C LEU A 57 -45.54 -18.20 0.99
N ASN A 58 -45.40 -18.57 2.26
CA ASN A 58 -44.20 -18.33 3.05
C ASN A 58 -43.44 -19.64 3.25
N SER A 59 -42.19 -19.68 2.81
CA SER A 59 -41.26 -20.77 3.04
C SER A 59 -40.05 -20.25 3.81
N GLN A 60 -39.71 -20.93 4.89
CA GLN A 60 -38.54 -20.59 5.72
C GLN A 60 -37.68 -21.85 5.83
N ALA A 61 -36.55 -21.85 5.11
CA ALA A 61 -35.67 -23.00 4.89
C ALA A 61 -36.35 -24.35 4.59
N ALA A 62 -37.49 -24.34 3.88
CA ALA A 62 -38.13 -25.58 3.47
C ALA A 62 -37.40 -26.23 2.29
N GLN A 63 -37.53 -27.55 2.16
CA GLN A 63 -37.08 -28.31 1.00
C GLN A 63 -38.30 -28.78 0.21
N LEU A 64 -38.43 -28.26 -1.01
CA LEU A 64 -39.51 -28.51 -1.95
C LEU A 64 -38.92 -29.28 -3.14
N THR A 65 -39.42 -30.49 -3.41
CA THR A 65 -38.86 -31.35 -4.47
C THR A 65 -39.96 -31.93 -5.34
N ALA A 66 -39.78 -31.86 -6.66
CA ALA A 66 -40.63 -32.49 -7.66
C ALA A 66 -39.79 -33.29 -8.65
N ASP A 67 -40.16 -34.54 -8.93
CA ASP A 67 -39.50 -35.32 -9.99
C ASP A 67 -39.84 -34.76 -11.38
N LEU A 68 -40.99 -34.12 -11.53
CA LEU A 68 -41.40 -33.38 -12.72
C LEU A 68 -41.43 -31.87 -12.44
N ASN A 69 -42.57 -31.20 -12.54
CA ASN A 69 -42.64 -29.74 -12.45
C ASN A 69 -42.96 -29.25 -11.04
N ALA A 70 -42.47 -28.05 -10.69
CA ALA A 70 -42.85 -27.36 -9.46
C ALA A 70 -43.61 -26.06 -9.78
N SER A 71 -44.80 -25.90 -9.23
CA SER A 71 -45.64 -24.70 -9.39
C SER A 71 -45.96 -24.09 -8.03
N LEU A 72 -45.43 -22.91 -7.75
CA LEU A 72 -45.66 -22.13 -6.54
C LEU A 72 -46.49 -20.90 -6.91
N SER A 73 -47.67 -20.75 -6.32
CA SER A 73 -48.57 -19.63 -6.61
C SER A 73 -49.15 -19.02 -5.35
N ALA A 74 -49.23 -17.68 -5.33
CA ALA A 74 -49.86 -16.92 -4.27
C ALA A 74 -50.68 -15.75 -4.84
N GLY A 75 -51.88 -15.50 -4.29
CA GLY A 75 -52.70 -14.36 -4.68
C GLY A 75 -52.07 -12.99 -4.35
N ARG A 76 -51.09 -12.97 -3.45
CA ARG A 76 -50.34 -11.78 -3.03
C ARG A 76 -48.83 -12.02 -3.08
N ASP A 77 -48.22 -12.69 -2.10
CA ASP A 77 -46.75 -12.80 -2.04
C ASP A 77 -46.24 -14.24 -2.03
N VAL A 78 -45.09 -14.49 -2.67
CA VAL A 78 -44.30 -15.72 -2.49
C VAL A 78 -42.96 -15.35 -1.85
N ASN A 79 -42.71 -15.83 -0.64
CA ASN A 79 -41.50 -15.56 0.13
C ASN A 79 -40.72 -16.86 0.36
N LEU A 80 -39.53 -16.97 -0.23
CA LEU A 80 -38.58 -18.07 -0.05
C LEU A 80 -37.43 -17.57 0.81
N ASN A 81 -37.58 -17.65 2.13
CA ASN A 81 -36.68 -17.03 3.09
C ASN A 81 -35.68 -18.02 3.66
N ALA A 82 -34.60 -17.46 4.20
CA ALA A 82 -33.64 -18.17 5.02
C ALA A 82 -34.13 -18.34 6.46
N GLN A 83 -33.65 -19.38 7.14
CA GLN A 83 -33.73 -19.52 8.58
C GLN A 83 -32.34 -19.36 9.19
N GLN A 84 -32.23 -18.49 10.18
CA GLN A 84 -31.00 -18.30 10.92
C GLN A 84 -30.71 -19.51 11.82
N THR A 85 -29.47 -19.99 11.77
CA THR A 85 -28.91 -20.93 12.73
C THR A 85 -27.80 -20.23 13.50
N SER A 86 -27.55 -20.64 14.73
CA SER A 86 -26.47 -20.05 15.51
C SER A 86 -25.79 -21.05 16.43
N THR A 87 -24.51 -20.83 16.66
CA THR A 87 -23.74 -21.49 17.71
C THR A 87 -23.06 -20.42 18.53
N TYR A 88 -23.20 -20.50 19.84
CA TYR A 88 -22.53 -19.64 20.80
C TYR A 88 -21.76 -20.51 21.77
N SER A 89 -20.53 -20.13 22.06
CA SER A 89 -19.75 -20.77 23.11
C SER A 89 -18.94 -19.75 23.87
N GLU A 90 -18.95 -19.89 25.19
CA GLU A 90 -18.18 -19.04 26.08
C GLU A 90 -17.45 -19.90 27.11
N THR A 91 -16.17 -19.59 27.34
CA THR A 91 -15.31 -20.29 28.29
C THR A 91 -14.62 -19.28 29.20
N HIS A 92 -14.91 -19.38 30.49
CA HIS A 92 -14.26 -18.57 31.52
C HIS A 92 -13.14 -19.33 32.22
N GLY A 93 -11.90 -18.88 32.01
CA GLY A 93 -10.75 -19.23 32.84
C GLY A 93 -10.64 -18.34 34.07
N SER A 94 -9.61 -18.56 34.90
CA SER A 94 -9.33 -17.66 36.04
C SER A 94 -8.81 -16.28 35.61
N LYS A 95 -8.23 -16.19 34.40
CA LYS A 95 -7.64 -14.97 33.81
C LYS A 95 -7.76 -14.97 32.29
N SER A 96 -8.75 -15.65 31.75
CA SER A 96 -9.01 -15.68 30.32
C SER A 96 -10.49 -15.81 30.07
N VAL A 97 -10.98 -15.12 29.05
CA VAL A 97 -12.32 -15.24 28.53
C VAL A 97 -12.19 -15.55 27.05
N SER A 98 -13.01 -16.46 26.56
CA SER A 98 -13.07 -16.81 25.16
C SER A 98 -14.52 -16.97 24.77
N ILE A 99 -15.00 -16.14 23.85
CA ILE A 99 -16.36 -16.14 23.31
C ILE A 99 -16.24 -16.39 21.81
N ARG A 100 -17.08 -17.28 21.29
CA ARG A 100 -17.26 -17.51 19.86
C ARG A 100 -18.74 -17.55 19.58
N GLU A 101 -19.17 -16.78 18.60
CA GLU A 101 -20.52 -16.80 18.08
C GLU A 101 -20.44 -16.94 16.57
N ASN A 102 -21.20 -17.88 16.00
CA ASN A 102 -21.36 -18.02 14.57
C ASN A 102 -22.85 -18.01 14.28
N VAL A 103 -23.24 -17.22 13.29
CA VAL A 103 -24.59 -17.15 12.75
C VAL A 103 -24.53 -17.63 11.31
N GLY A 104 -25.20 -18.74 11.02
CA GLY A 104 -25.36 -19.30 9.68
C GLY A 104 -26.77 -19.09 9.16
N GLN A 105 -26.97 -19.26 7.86
CA GLN A 105 -28.28 -19.09 7.23
C GLN A 105 -28.66 -20.35 6.45
N GLU A 106 -29.88 -20.84 6.58
CA GLU A 106 -30.39 -22.01 5.84
C GLU A 106 -31.48 -21.55 4.88
N GLY A 107 -31.23 -21.61 3.58
CA GLY A 107 -32.16 -21.14 2.54
C GLY A 107 -33.29 -22.13 2.23
N THR A 108 -34.39 -21.61 1.70
CA THR A 108 -35.41 -22.46 1.04
C THR A 108 -34.81 -23.09 -0.21
N ALA A 109 -35.00 -24.39 -0.40
CA ALA A 109 -34.57 -25.14 -1.58
C ALA A 109 -35.78 -25.62 -2.38
N VAL A 110 -35.85 -25.27 -3.67
CA VAL A 110 -36.85 -25.74 -4.63
C VAL A 110 -36.13 -26.45 -5.77
N VAL A 111 -36.36 -27.75 -5.90
CA VAL A 111 -35.68 -28.60 -6.91
C VAL A 111 -36.73 -29.30 -7.76
N SER A 112 -36.64 -29.17 -9.07
CA SER A 112 -37.53 -29.85 -10.03
C SER A 112 -36.75 -30.58 -11.13
N GLY A 113 -37.18 -31.81 -11.45
CA GLY A 113 -36.67 -32.57 -12.60
C GLY A 113 -37.22 -32.08 -13.95
N GLY A 114 -38.28 -31.26 -13.93
CA GLY A 114 -38.86 -30.53 -15.05
C GLY A 114 -38.73 -29.01 -14.86
N SER A 115 -39.79 -28.27 -15.18
CA SER A 115 -39.81 -26.81 -15.08
C SER A 115 -40.29 -26.33 -13.70
N THR A 116 -39.85 -25.14 -13.28
CA THR A 116 -40.33 -24.47 -12.07
C THR A 116 -41.02 -23.15 -12.43
N SER A 117 -42.25 -22.95 -11.95
CA SER A 117 -42.97 -21.69 -12.06
C SER A 117 -43.30 -21.14 -10.68
N ILE A 118 -43.00 -19.86 -10.47
CA ILE A 118 -43.32 -19.11 -9.24
C ILE A 118 -44.12 -17.88 -9.65
N ALA A 119 -45.33 -17.75 -9.14
CA ALA A 119 -46.24 -16.65 -9.48
C ALA A 119 -46.80 -15.98 -8.22
N ALA A 120 -46.75 -14.65 -8.18
CA ALA A 120 -47.30 -13.85 -7.09
C ALA A 120 -48.15 -12.72 -7.67
N GLY A 121 -49.34 -12.48 -7.09
CA GLY A 121 -50.16 -11.33 -7.48
C GLY A 121 -49.52 -9.99 -7.16
N ARG A 122 -48.55 -9.96 -6.24
CA ARG A 122 -47.81 -8.78 -5.81
C ARG A 122 -46.31 -9.02 -5.84
N ASP A 123 -45.69 -9.64 -4.83
CA ASP A 123 -44.23 -9.71 -4.73
C ASP A 123 -43.67 -11.14 -4.67
N ILE A 124 -42.47 -11.35 -5.24
CA ILE A 124 -41.66 -12.56 -5.01
C ILE A 124 -40.38 -12.15 -4.30
N THR A 125 -40.06 -12.79 -3.19
CA THR A 125 -38.79 -12.60 -2.47
C THR A 125 -38.06 -13.92 -2.34
N THR A 126 -36.78 -13.96 -2.70
CA THR A 126 -35.88 -15.08 -2.46
C THR A 126 -34.68 -14.58 -1.67
N GLN A 127 -34.47 -15.12 -0.47
CA GLN A 127 -33.38 -14.76 0.41
C GLN A 127 -32.55 -16.01 0.74
N ALA A 128 -31.28 -16.02 0.31
CA ALA A 128 -30.39 -17.19 0.33
C ALA A 128 -31.02 -18.48 -0.24
N ALA A 129 -32.05 -18.35 -1.09
CA ALA A 129 -32.81 -19.49 -1.58
C ALA A 129 -32.12 -20.17 -2.76
N GLN A 130 -32.30 -21.48 -2.89
CA GLN A 130 -31.80 -22.26 -4.02
C GLN A 130 -33.00 -22.74 -4.83
N VAL A 131 -33.18 -22.22 -6.04
CA VAL A 131 -34.24 -22.63 -6.96
C VAL A 131 -33.59 -23.22 -8.20
N GLN A 132 -33.74 -24.53 -8.38
CA GLN A 132 -33.13 -25.28 -9.46
C GLN A 132 -34.20 -26.04 -10.25
N ALA A 133 -34.29 -25.75 -11.53
CA ALA A 133 -35.09 -26.50 -12.50
C ALA A 133 -34.16 -27.19 -13.50
N THR A 134 -34.48 -28.41 -13.89
CA THR A 134 -33.79 -29.04 -15.05
C THR A 134 -34.37 -28.52 -16.37
N GLY A 135 -35.66 -28.19 -16.37
CA GLY A 135 -36.36 -27.46 -17.42
C GLY A 135 -36.30 -25.95 -17.20
N ASP A 136 -37.34 -25.23 -17.63
CA ASP A 136 -37.36 -23.77 -17.57
C ASP A 136 -37.74 -23.26 -16.16
N LEU A 137 -37.17 -22.14 -15.75
CA LEU A 137 -37.49 -21.42 -14.52
C LEU A 137 -38.19 -20.09 -14.84
N ALA A 138 -39.41 -19.91 -14.34
CA ALA A 138 -40.19 -18.70 -14.54
C ALA A 138 -40.67 -18.09 -13.21
N LEU A 139 -40.28 -16.84 -12.94
CA LEU A 139 -40.77 -16.03 -11.82
C LEU A 139 -41.62 -14.87 -12.37
N ASN A 140 -42.86 -14.73 -11.90
CA ASN A 140 -43.78 -13.68 -12.33
C ASN A 140 -44.44 -13.00 -11.12
N ALA A 141 -44.12 -11.72 -10.90
CA ALA A 141 -44.71 -10.91 -9.83
C ALA A 141 -45.51 -9.74 -10.43
N GLY A 142 -46.71 -9.48 -9.90
CA GLY A 142 -47.52 -8.31 -10.30
C GLY A 142 -46.89 -6.97 -9.94
N ARG A 143 -45.92 -6.97 -9.02
CA ARG A 143 -45.19 -5.80 -8.53
C ARG A 143 -43.68 -6.07 -8.51
N ASP A 144 -43.10 -6.56 -7.40
CA ASP A 144 -41.64 -6.61 -7.26
C ASP A 144 -41.08 -8.03 -7.24
N VAL A 145 -39.86 -8.22 -7.76
CA VAL A 145 -39.07 -9.44 -7.53
C VAL A 145 -37.75 -9.08 -6.85
N ASN A 146 -37.51 -9.63 -5.66
CA ASN A 146 -36.31 -9.41 -4.87
C ASN A 146 -35.52 -10.70 -4.71
N ILE A 147 -34.35 -10.77 -5.34
CA ILE A 147 -33.41 -11.90 -5.25
C ILE A 147 -32.19 -11.43 -4.45
N THR A 148 -32.12 -11.80 -3.18
CA THR A 148 -31.19 -11.21 -2.20
C THR A 148 -30.43 -12.26 -1.39
N THR A 149 -29.47 -11.77 -0.62
CA THR A 149 -28.62 -12.54 0.29
C THR A 149 -29.21 -12.61 1.70
N ALA A 150 -28.79 -13.61 2.47
CA ALA A 150 -28.92 -13.62 3.92
C ALA A 150 -27.54 -13.44 4.56
N GLN A 151 -27.42 -12.51 5.50
CA GLN A 151 -26.16 -12.24 6.17
C GLN A 151 -25.83 -13.34 7.20
N GLU A 152 -24.65 -13.92 7.06
CA GLU A 152 -23.98 -14.77 8.05
C GLU A 152 -22.98 -13.92 8.83
N SER A 153 -22.70 -14.26 10.08
CA SER A 153 -21.73 -13.54 10.89
C SER A 153 -20.88 -14.46 11.75
N GLN A 154 -19.65 -14.04 12.00
CA GLN A 154 -18.71 -14.71 12.87
C GLN A 154 -18.14 -13.67 13.82
N TYR A 155 -18.27 -13.95 15.12
CA TYR A 155 -17.72 -13.14 16.18
C TYR A 155 -16.79 -13.99 17.04
N SER A 156 -15.62 -13.46 17.35
CA SER A 156 -14.72 -14.07 18.31
C SER A 156 -14.12 -13.02 19.22
N TYR A 157 -14.04 -13.36 20.51
CA TYR A 157 -13.44 -12.52 21.52
C TYR A 157 -12.55 -13.38 22.42
N ASP A 158 -11.29 -13.01 22.55
CA ASP A 158 -10.31 -13.66 23.38
C ASP A 158 -9.59 -12.61 24.25
N GLU A 159 -9.86 -12.64 25.55
CA GLU A 159 -9.13 -11.87 26.55
C GLU A 159 -8.25 -12.80 27.37
N LYS A 160 -6.99 -12.41 27.63
CA LYS A 160 -6.09 -13.18 28.47
C LYS A 160 -5.11 -12.34 29.25
N THR A 161 -5.03 -12.60 30.55
CA THR A 161 -4.01 -12.03 31.44
C THR A 161 -3.10 -13.12 31.98
N LYS A 162 -1.84 -13.13 31.54
CA LYS A 162 -0.79 -14.03 32.05
C LYS A 162 0.15 -13.27 32.97
N THR A 163 0.40 -13.81 34.16
CA THR A 163 1.43 -13.29 35.08
C THR A 163 2.51 -14.35 35.28
N LYS A 164 3.75 -14.04 34.94
CA LYS A 164 4.92 -14.87 35.24
C LYS A 164 5.72 -14.20 36.36
N LYS A 165 6.02 -14.95 37.41
CA LYS A 165 6.89 -14.50 38.50
C LYS A 165 8.16 -15.35 38.49
N HIS A 166 9.30 -14.69 38.52
CA HIS A 166 10.62 -15.27 38.76
C HIS A 166 11.19 -14.69 40.06
N LEU A 167 12.31 -15.24 40.54
CA LEU A 167 12.89 -14.92 41.84
C LEU A 167 13.09 -13.40 42.08
N PHE A 168 13.38 -12.64 41.01
CA PHE A 168 13.61 -11.19 41.08
C PHE A 168 12.79 -10.36 40.07
N SER A 169 11.83 -10.97 39.36
CA SER A 169 11.07 -10.24 38.32
C SER A 169 9.63 -10.73 38.15
N GLY A 170 8.75 -9.80 37.78
CA GLY A 170 7.35 -10.07 37.45
C GLY A 170 7.04 -9.59 36.04
N THR A 171 6.38 -10.40 35.23
CA THR A 171 5.87 -9.97 33.92
C THR A 171 4.39 -10.28 33.83
N THR A 172 3.58 -9.24 33.67
CA THR A 172 2.15 -9.33 33.36
C THR A 172 1.96 -9.01 31.89
N THR A 173 1.29 -9.91 31.17
CA THR A 173 0.89 -9.73 29.76
C THR A 173 -0.62 -9.81 29.70
N HIS A 174 -1.25 -8.77 29.19
CA HIS A 174 -2.68 -8.64 29.00
C HIS A 174 -2.95 -8.47 27.50
N THR A 175 -3.73 -9.39 26.93
CA THR A 175 -4.05 -9.39 25.49
C THR A 175 -5.55 -9.45 25.29
N VAL A 176 -6.06 -8.67 24.34
CA VAL A 176 -7.43 -8.74 23.84
C VAL A 176 -7.36 -8.93 22.33
N ALA A 177 -8.11 -9.88 21.81
CA ALA A 177 -8.36 -10.05 20.39
C ALA A 177 -9.87 -10.14 20.20
N GLU A 178 -10.42 -9.27 19.38
CA GLU A 178 -11.84 -9.27 19.02
C GLU A 178 -11.91 -9.19 17.50
N ASP A 179 -12.70 -10.08 16.90
CA ASP A 179 -12.94 -10.15 15.47
C ASP A 179 -14.43 -10.27 15.23
N TYR A 180 -14.91 -9.51 14.24
CA TYR A 180 -16.25 -9.59 13.71
C TYR A 180 -16.14 -9.60 12.19
N ALA A 181 -16.82 -10.54 11.54
CA ALA A 181 -16.92 -10.57 10.10
C ALA A 181 -18.34 -10.99 9.71
N THR A 182 -18.86 -10.40 8.64
CA THR A 182 -20.08 -10.87 7.97
C THR A 182 -19.74 -11.43 6.60
N THR A 183 -20.55 -12.39 6.15
CA THR A 183 -20.51 -12.92 4.79
C THR A 183 -21.93 -13.01 4.26
N GLU A 184 -22.13 -12.87 2.95
CA GLU A 184 -23.47 -12.83 2.38
C GLU A 184 -23.82 -14.15 1.68
N LYS A 185 -24.81 -14.88 2.20
CA LYS A 185 -25.28 -16.13 1.59
C LYS A 185 -26.25 -15.84 0.44
N ALA A 186 -25.75 -16.02 -0.78
CA ALA A 186 -26.45 -15.75 -2.03
C ALA A 186 -27.71 -16.58 -2.27
N SER A 187 -28.73 -15.99 -2.92
CA SER A 187 -29.75 -16.75 -3.63
C SER A 187 -29.20 -17.27 -4.96
N GLN A 188 -29.58 -18.48 -5.35
CA GLN A 188 -29.14 -19.14 -6.57
C GLN A 188 -30.33 -19.65 -7.36
N LEU A 189 -30.60 -19.06 -8.52
CA LEU A 189 -31.70 -19.40 -9.40
C LEU A 189 -31.12 -20.01 -10.68
N SER A 190 -31.52 -21.24 -11.02
CA SER A 190 -31.03 -21.94 -12.21
C SER A 190 -32.10 -22.73 -12.95
N GLY A 191 -31.95 -22.79 -14.27
CA GLY A 191 -32.85 -23.51 -15.20
C GLY A 191 -32.25 -23.64 -16.59
N ASN A 192 -32.95 -24.33 -17.48
CA ASN A 192 -32.65 -24.31 -18.92
C ASN A 192 -32.85 -22.90 -19.46
N LYS A 193 -34.08 -22.38 -19.54
CA LYS A 193 -34.32 -20.94 -19.71
C LYS A 193 -34.75 -20.34 -18.40
N VAL A 194 -34.28 -19.13 -18.10
CA VAL A 194 -34.69 -18.39 -16.90
C VAL A 194 -35.40 -17.10 -17.29
N SER A 195 -36.64 -16.92 -16.85
CA SER A 195 -37.42 -15.70 -17.06
C SER A 195 -37.89 -15.16 -15.72
N VAL A 196 -37.52 -13.92 -15.41
CA VAL A 196 -37.98 -13.21 -14.21
C VAL A 196 -38.66 -11.94 -14.66
N VAL A 197 -39.93 -11.79 -14.31
CA VAL A 197 -40.77 -10.66 -14.70
C VAL A 197 -41.36 -10.01 -13.45
N ALA A 198 -41.04 -8.73 -13.26
CA ALA A 198 -41.61 -7.86 -12.24
C ALA A 198 -42.47 -6.78 -12.89
N GLY A 199 -43.68 -6.54 -12.36
CA GLY A 199 -44.56 -5.46 -12.81
C GLY A 199 -44.03 -4.05 -12.51
N GLN A 200 -43.16 -3.92 -11.50
CA GLN A 200 -42.44 -2.70 -11.11
C GLN A 200 -40.94 -3.01 -11.05
N ASP A 201 -40.39 -3.33 -9.89
CA ASP A 201 -38.94 -3.36 -9.69
C ASP A 201 -38.38 -4.79 -9.59
N LEU A 202 -37.19 -5.01 -10.16
CA LEU A 202 -36.46 -6.28 -10.09
C LEU A 202 -35.09 -6.04 -9.49
N THR A 203 -34.80 -6.64 -8.34
CA THR A 203 -33.49 -6.56 -7.69
C THR A 203 -32.81 -7.94 -7.66
N VAL A 204 -31.55 -7.99 -8.08
CA VAL A 204 -30.60 -9.09 -7.86
C VAL A 204 -29.43 -8.53 -7.05
N LYS A 205 -29.29 -8.95 -5.79
CA LYS A 205 -28.25 -8.46 -4.88
C LYS A 205 -27.41 -9.60 -4.32
N GLY A 206 -26.10 -9.55 -4.54
CA GLY A 206 -25.12 -10.59 -4.19
C GLY A 206 -25.56 -12.01 -4.53
N SER A 207 -26.30 -12.18 -5.63
CA SER A 207 -27.01 -13.41 -5.96
C SER A 207 -26.81 -13.82 -7.40
N SER A 208 -27.08 -15.09 -7.72
CA SER A 208 -26.89 -15.63 -9.06
C SER A 208 -28.20 -16.05 -9.74
N VAL A 209 -28.31 -15.69 -11.03
CA VAL A 209 -29.40 -16.10 -11.92
C VAL A 209 -28.79 -16.66 -13.21
N VAL A 210 -28.84 -17.98 -13.38
CA VAL A 210 -28.09 -18.68 -14.43
C VAL A 210 -28.98 -19.58 -15.28
N GLY A 211 -28.89 -19.45 -16.60
CA GLY A 211 -29.58 -20.31 -17.57
C GLY A 211 -28.61 -21.12 -18.44
N ASP A 212 -28.98 -22.34 -18.81
CA ASP A 212 -28.24 -23.06 -19.87
C ASP A 212 -28.54 -22.49 -21.27
N GLY A 213 -29.78 -22.09 -21.48
CA GLY A 213 -30.27 -21.28 -22.58
C GLY A 213 -30.48 -19.83 -22.15
N ASP A 214 -31.48 -19.16 -22.73
CA ASP A 214 -31.68 -17.72 -22.53
C ASP A 214 -32.06 -17.36 -21.08
N VAL A 215 -31.48 -16.26 -20.59
CA VAL A 215 -31.88 -15.58 -19.36
C VAL A 215 -32.53 -14.25 -19.69
N THR A 216 -33.71 -13.98 -19.16
CA THR A 216 -34.43 -12.72 -19.36
C THR A 216 -34.90 -12.17 -18.01
N LEU A 217 -34.38 -11.00 -17.64
CA LEU A 217 -34.83 -10.21 -16.50
C LEU A 217 -35.60 -8.99 -17.02
N LYS A 218 -36.86 -8.86 -16.63
CA LYS A 218 -37.73 -7.76 -17.06
C LYS A 218 -38.37 -7.08 -15.86
N ALA A 219 -38.11 -5.78 -15.72
CA ALA A 219 -38.75 -4.89 -14.78
C ALA A 219 -39.67 -3.90 -15.52
N GLY A 220 -40.86 -3.65 -14.97
CA GLY A 220 -41.75 -2.60 -15.46
C GLY A 220 -41.22 -1.19 -15.21
N LYS A 221 -40.38 -1.03 -14.18
CA LYS A 221 -39.65 0.17 -13.80
C LYS A 221 -38.16 -0.14 -13.72
N ASP A 222 -37.60 -0.34 -12.53
CA ASP A 222 -36.16 -0.42 -12.31
C ASP A 222 -35.65 -1.87 -12.25
N LEU A 223 -34.54 -2.11 -12.94
CA LEU A 223 -33.76 -3.34 -12.84
C LEU A 223 -32.43 -3.03 -12.14
N ASN A 224 -32.22 -3.59 -10.95
CA ASN A 224 -31.02 -3.38 -10.15
C ASN A 224 -30.26 -4.70 -9.96
N ILE A 225 -29.05 -4.80 -10.51
CA ILE A 225 -28.13 -5.92 -10.30
C ILE A 225 -26.92 -5.37 -9.55
N ALA A 226 -26.74 -5.74 -8.28
CA ALA A 226 -25.73 -5.13 -7.43
C ALA A 226 -24.97 -6.16 -6.59
N ALA A 227 -23.73 -5.87 -6.21
CA ALA A 227 -23.05 -6.61 -5.16
C ALA A 227 -23.75 -6.45 -3.80
N ALA A 228 -23.69 -7.47 -2.96
CA ALA A 228 -23.92 -7.30 -1.53
C ALA A 228 -22.63 -6.82 -0.84
N THR A 229 -22.75 -6.40 0.42
CA THR A 229 -21.63 -5.80 1.17
C THR A 229 -21.35 -6.64 2.40
N GLU A 230 -20.13 -7.12 2.51
CA GLU A 230 -19.60 -7.79 3.70
C GLU A 230 -18.88 -6.78 4.60
N GLU A 231 -18.92 -7.00 5.91
CA GLU A 231 -18.31 -6.14 6.91
C GLU A 231 -17.23 -6.91 7.68
N GLN A 232 -16.13 -6.24 8.01
CA GLN A 232 -15.09 -6.79 8.87
C GLN A 232 -14.66 -5.75 9.90
N SER A 233 -14.46 -6.19 11.13
CA SER A 233 -13.86 -5.42 12.20
C SER A 233 -12.91 -6.30 12.99
N SER A 234 -11.71 -5.79 13.30
CA SER A 234 -10.77 -6.46 14.16
C SER A 234 -10.10 -5.50 15.11
N TYR A 235 -10.10 -5.88 16.38
CA TYR A 235 -9.41 -5.19 17.44
C TYR A 235 -8.35 -6.11 18.06
N ARG A 236 -7.15 -5.56 18.24
CA ARG A 236 -6.04 -6.25 18.90
C ARG A 236 -5.40 -5.32 19.91
N LEU A 237 -5.30 -5.79 21.15
CA LEU A 237 -4.53 -5.16 22.21
C LEU A 237 -3.49 -6.15 22.75
N SER A 238 -2.26 -5.70 22.89
CA SER A 238 -1.21 -6.43 23.60
C SER A 238 -0.47 -5.48 24.52
N GLU A 239 -0.65 -5.66 25.83
CA GLU A 239 0.03 -4.93 26.89
C GLU A 239 0.96 -5.84 27.67
N LYS A 240 2.22 -5.45 27.80
CA LYS A 240 3.23 -6.17 28.60
C LYS A 240 3.86 -5.23 29.61
N LYS A 241 3.68 -5.54 30.89
CA LYS A 241 4.27 -4.83 32.03
C LYS A 241 5.26 -5.76 32.73
N THR A 242 6.54 -5.42 32.70
CA THR A 242 7.61 -6.13 33.40
C THR A 242 8.12 -5.26 34.55
N SER A 243 8.28 -5.82 35.73
CA SER A 243 8.85 -5.16 36.90
C SER A 243 9.94 -6.02 37.55
N GLY A 244 10.83 -5.38 38.32
CA GLY A 244 11.98 -6.03 38.93
C GLY A 244 13.15 -6.13 37.96
N MET A 245 13.86 -7.26 37.98
CA MET A 245 15.09 -7.50 37.24
C MET A 245 14.83 -8.03 35.82
N PHE A 246 15.19 -7.29 34.77
CA PHE A 246 15.08 -7.71 33.37
C PHE A 246 16.34 -7.37 32.56
N SER A 247 16.62 -8.15 31.52
CA SER A 247 17.73 -7.89 30.59
C SER A 247 17.27 -7.06 29.39
N GLY A 248 18.04 -6.03 29.03
CA GLY A 248 17.73 -5.10 27.94
C GLY A 248 18.27 -5.50 26.55
N GLY A 249 18.93 -6.65 26.41
CA GLY A 249 19.53 -7.08 25.13
C GLY A 249 21.07 -6.93 25.06
N GLY A 250 21.79 -7.36 26.11
CA GLY A 250 23.25 -7.35 26.21
C GLY A 250 23.72 -7.96 27.54
N LEU A 251 24.99 -7.81 27.93
CA LEU A 251 25.57 -8.27 29.21
C LEU A 251 25.14 -7.41 30.44
N GLY A 252 23.94 -6.80 30.40
CA GLY A 252 23.42 -5.90 31.43
C GLY A 252 22.07 -6.29 32.00
N VAL A 253 21.85 -5.91 33.26
CA VAL A 253 20.67 -6.20 34.08
C VAL A 253 20.02 -4.89 34.52
N THR A 254 18.74 -4.68 34.19
CA THR A 254 17.94 -3.53 34.62
C THR A 254 16.98 -3.92 35.73
N PHE A 255 16.97 -3.15 36.82
CA PHE A 255 16.01 -3.22 37.92
C PHE A 255 15.04 -2.04 37.79
N GLY A 256 13.77 -2.30 37.50
CA GLY A 256 12.80 -1.22 37.36
C GLY A 256 11.45 -1.67 36.84
N SER A 257 10.81 -0.84 36.02
CA SER A 257 9.55 -1.12 35.34
C SER A 257 9.63 -0.85 33.84
N LYS A 258 9.01 -1.70 33.04
CA LYS A 258 8.90 -1.56 31.58
C LYS A 258 7.48 -1.89 31.16
N SER A 259 6.84 -1.02 30.39
CA SER A 259 5.51 -1.20 29.83
C SER A 259 5.56 -1.05 28.31
N SER A 260 5.00 -1.99 27.56
CA SER A 260 4.76 -1.89 26.12
C SER A 260 3.28 -2.14 25.85
N ARG A 261 2.67 -1.33 24.99
CA ARG A 261 1.26 -1.41 24.60
C ARG A 261 1.17 -1.27 23.09
N GLN A 262 0.60 -2.26 22.43
CA GLN A 262 0.27 -2.23 21.01
C GLN A 262 -1.24 -2.38 20.86
N GLN A 263 -1.86 -1.45 20.15
CA GLN A 263 -3.29 -1.46 19.84
C GLN A 263 -3.45 -1.35 18.33
N ILE A 264 -4.27 -2.21 17.73
CA ILE A 264 -4.64 -2.17 16.32
C ILE A 264 -6.16 -2.21 16.27
N ASN A 265 -6.76 -1.22 15.61
CA ASN A 265 -8.17 -1.22 15.23
C ASN A 265 -8.24 -1.25 13.70
N GLN A 266 -9.04 -2.13 13.14
CA GLN A 266 -9.21 -2.26 11.70
C GLN A 266 -10.68 -2.49 11.40
N ASP A 267 -11.24 -1.69 10.53
CA ASP A 267 -12.63 -1.77 10.10
C ASP A 267 -12.66 -1.73 8.56
N GLY A 268 -13.55 -2.47 7.93
CA GLY A 268 -13.65 -2.47 6.47
C GLY A 268 -14.95 -3.05 5.95
N THR A 269 -15.23 -2.75 4.69
CA THR A 269 -16.38 -3.28 3.94
C THR A 269 -15.90 -3.81 2.61
N THR A 270 -16.44 -4.94 2.16
CA THR A 270 -16.02 -5.61 0.91
C THR A 270 -17.24 -5.90 0.06
N GLN A 271 -17.25 -5.41 -1.19
CA GLN A 271 -18.29 -5.71 -2.18
C GLN A 271 -17.81 -6.69 -3.24
N SER A 272 -16.50 -6.72 -3.52
CA SER A 272 -15.90 -7.57 -4.56
C SER A 272 -16.09 -9.07 -4.34
N GLN A 273 -16.32 -9.50 -3.10
CA GLN A 273 -16.52 -10.91 -2.72
C GLN A 273 -17.97 -11.37 -2.78
N SER A 274 -18.90 -10.43 -2.92
CA SER A 274 -20.35 -10.67 -2.90
C SER A 274 -21.02 -10.11 -4.16
N SER A 275 -20.38 -10.29 -5.32
CA SER A 275 -20.91 -9.83 -6.61
C SER A 275 -22.19 -10.57 -7.00
N SER A 276 -23.06 -9.92 -7.76
CA SER A 276 -24.16 -10.63 -8.44
C SER A 276 -23.69 -11.19 -9.78
N ALA A 277 -24.26 -12.33 -10.16
CA ALA A 277 -23.95 -12.99 -11.43
C ALA A 277 -25.24 -13.32 -12.20
N VAL A 278 -25.44 -12.66 -13.34
CA VAL A 278 -26.55 -12.98 -14.25
C VAL A 278 -25.98 -13.53 -15.54
N GLY A 279 -26.27 -14.78 -15.88
CA GLY A 279 -25.60 -15.36 -17.04
C GLY A 279 -26.24 -16.54 -17.73
N SER A 280 -25.81 -16.74 -18.98
CA SER A 280 -26.25 -17.81 -19.84
C SER A 280 -25.06 -18.60 -20.40
N THR A 281 -25.05 -19.93 -20.21
CA THR A 281 -23.94 -20.79 -20.65
C THR A 281 -24.02 -21.19 -22.13
N GLY A 282 -25.21 -21.12 -22.74
CA GLY A 282 -25.46 -21.49 -24.15
C GLY A 282 -26.35 -20.53 -24.94
N GLY A 283 -26.99 -19.55 -24.29
CA GLY A 283 -27.95 -18.62 -24.86
C GLY A 283 -27.58 -17.15 -24.68
N ASN A 284 -28.60 -16.30 -24.69
CA ASN A 284 -28.51 -14.85 -24.54
C ASN A 284 -28.86 -14.41 -23.11
N VAL A 285 -28.44 -13.20 -22.75
CA VAL A 285 -28.94 -12.50 -21.55
C VAL A 285 -29.67 -11.23 -22.00
N ASN A 286 -30.95 -11.10 -21.63
CA ASN A 286 -31.78 -9.94 -21.92
C ASN A 286 -32.17 -9.24 -20.62
N LEU A 287 -31.72 -8.00 -20.46
CA LEU A 287 -32.01 -7.14 -19.32
C LEU A 287 -32.90 -5.99 -19.79
N ILE A 288 -34.13 -5.91 -19.29
CA ILE A 288 -35.13 -4.95 -19.76
C ILE A 288 -35.69 -4.20 -18.55
N ALA A 289 -35.48 -2.90 -18.51
CA ALA A 289 -36.05 -1.97 -17.54
C ALA A 289 -36.96 -0.97 -18.26
N GLY A 290 -38.11 -0.64 -17.66
CA GLY A 290 -38.94 0.46 -18.14
C GLY A 290 -38.33 1.82 -17.81
N GLU A 291 -37.61 1.91 -16.69
CA GLU A 291 -36.96 3.11 -16.17
C GLU A 291 -35.43 2.89 -16.11
N GLN A 292 -34.82 2.66 -14.95
CA GLN A 292 -33.37 2.50 -14.84
C GLN A 292 -32.94 1.04 -14.94
N ALA A 293 -31.94 0.73 -15.78
CA ALA A 293 -31.16 -0.49 -15.67
C ALA A 293 -29.82 -0.16 -14.97
N HIS A 294 -29.57 -0.77 -13.82
CA HIS A 294 -28.38 -0.54 -13.00
C HIS A 294 -27.60 -1.84 -12.76
N ILE A 295 -26.30 -1.81 -13.00
CA ILE A 295 -25.37 -2.94 -12.81
C ILE A 295 -24.15 -2.44 -12.02
N GLY A 296 -24.06 -2.81 -10.74
CA GLY A 296 -23.01 -2.35 -9.82
C GLY A 296 -22.21 -3.49 -9.21
N GLY A 297 -20.88 -3.47 -9.29
CA GLY A 297 -19.99 -4.54 -8.80
C GLY A 297 -20.42 -5.96 -9.19
N SER A 298 -20.90 -6.16 -10.41
CA SER A 298 -21.59 -7.39 -10.82
C SER A 298 -21.18 -7.86 -12.21
N ASP A 299 -21.45 -9.14 -12.49
CA ASP A 299 -21.12 -9.80 -13.74
C ASP A 299 -22.37 -10.18 -14.53
N VAL A 300 -22.39 -9.78 -15.80
CA VAL A 300 -23.41 -10.17 -16.79
C VAL A 300 -22.75 -10.89 -17.95
N ILE A 301 -23.04 -12.18 -18.11
CA ILE A 301 -22.28 -13.03 -19.04
C ILE A 301 -23.22 -13.86 -19.93
N ALA A 302 -23.11 -13.73 -21.25
CA ALA A 302 -23.82 -14.59 -22.18
C ALA A 302 -22.86 -15.32 -23.12
N LYS A 303 -23.14 -16.58 -23.41
CA LYS A 303 -22.44 -17.32 -24.47
C LYS A 303 -22.66 -16.71 -25.84
N ASN A 304 -23.87 -16.22 -26.09
CA ASN A 304 -24.26 -15.54 -27.33
C ASN A 304 -24.28 -14.03 -27.10
N ASP A 305 -25.47 -13.43 -27.02
CA ASP A 305 -25.63 -11.98 -26.98
C ASP A 305 -26.06 -11.49 -25.60
N VAL A 306 -25.58 -10.32 -25.19
CA VAL A 306 -26.10 -9.56 -24.05
C VAL A 306 -26.85 -8.35 -24.59
N ASN A 307 -28.13 -8.21 -24.22
CA ASN A 307 -28.97 -7.07 -24.58
C ASN A 307 -29.46 -6.37 -23.32
N ILE A 308 -29.17 -5.08 -23.19
CA ILE A 308 -29.57 -4.25 -22.06
C ILE A 308 -30.37 -3.08 -22.59
N VAL A 309 -31.61 -2.93 -22.12
CA VAL A 309 -32.51 -1.85 -22.53
C VAL A 309 -33.09 -1.21 -21.28
N GLY A 310 -32.95 0.11 -21.17
CA GLY A 310 -33.55 0.92 -20.11
C GLY A 310 -34.06 2.26 -20.64
N GLY A 311 -34.84 2.97 -19.83
CA GLY A 311 -35.00 4.42 -19.95
C GLY A 311 -33.64 5.12 -19.80
N SER A 312 -32.86 4.73 -18.79
CA SER A 312 -31.44 5.05 -18.61
C SER A 312 -30.66 3.79 -18.20
N VAL A 313 -29.35 3.76 -18.47
CA VAL A 313 -28.48 2.62 -18.12
C VAL A 313 -27.25 3.10 -17.35
N THR A 314 -26.95 2.46 -16.22
CA THR A 314 -25.77 2.76 -15.39
C THR A 314 -25.04 1.46 -15.07
N VAL A 315 -23.71 1.48 -15.26
CA VAL A 315 -22.81 0.39 -14.95
C VAL A 315 -21.64 0.95 -14.12
N ASP A 316 -21.47 0.50 -12.89
CA ASP A 316 -20.46 1.03 -11.97
C ASP A 316 -19.75 -0.07 -11.16
N PRO A 317 -18.60 0.23 -10.52
CA PRO A 317 -17.82 -0.78 -9.82
C PRO A 317 -18.32 -0.98 -8.38
N GLY A 318 -18.02 -2.15 -7.81
CA GLY A 318 -18.07 -2.35 -6.36
C GLY A 318 -16.87 -1.70 -5.66
N ASN A 319 -17.02 -1.36 -4.38
CA ASN A 319 -15.99 -0.68 -3.58
C ASN A 319 -15.63 -1.49 -2.32
N ASP A 320 -14.33 -1.68 -2.11
CA ASP A 320 -13.76 -2.28 -0.92
C ASP A 320 -13.06 -1.20 -0.09
N MET A 321 -13.54 -0.97 1.13
CA MET A 321 -13.03 0.07 2.02
C MET A 321 -12.29 -0.55 3.20
N LEU A 322 -11.16 0.05 3.59
CA LEU A 322 -10.36 -0.38 4.74
C LEU A 322 -9.86 0.83 5.53
N THR A 323 -10.16 0.86 6.83
CA THR A 323 -9.56 1.78 7.78
C THR A 323 -8.74 0.98 8.79
N ARG A 324 -7.48 1.35 9.01
CA ARG A 324 -6.60 0.68 9.97
C ARG A 324 -5.84 1.70 10.81
N LYS A 325 -6.06 1.68 12.12
CA LYS A 325 -5.37 2.53 13.10
C LYS A 325 -4.50 1.69 14.02
N GLN A 326 -3.19 1.93 14.00
CA GLN A 326 -2.21 1.26 14.84
C GLN A 326 -1.56 2.25 15.81
N ILE A 327 -1.57 1.92 17.10
CA ILE A 327 -0.92 2.69 18.17
C ILE A 327 0.11 1.80 18.85
N TYR A 328 1.35 2.28 18.94
CA TYR A 328 2.43 1.63 19.68
C TYR A 328 2.99 2.55 20.75
N GLU A 329 3.00 2.11 22.01
CA GLU A 329 3.54 2.86 23.14
C GLU A 329 4.54 2.03 23.94
N GLN A 330 5.67 2.62 24.30
CA GLN A 330 6.61 2.05 25.27
C GLN A 330 6.94 3.05 26.36
N LYS A 331 7.10 2.54 27.59
CA LYS A 331 7.54 3.30 28.77
C LYS A 331 8.54 2.43 29.54
N GLN A 332 9.65 2.99 29.97
CA GLN A 332 10.61 2.29 30.82
C GLN A 332 11.13 3.22 31.90
N SER A 333 11.36 2.70 33.09
CA SER A 333 12.09 3.37 34.16
C SER A 333 12.89 2.35 34.97
N GLY A 334 14.10 2.68 35.41
CA GLY A 334 14.88 1.76 36.24
C GLY A 334 16.36 2.02 36.30
N LEU A 335 17.03 1.24 37.15
CA LEU A 335 18.48 1.18 37.38
C LEU A 335 19.09 0.03 36.58
N THR A 336 19.95 0.32 35.61
CA THR A 336 20.62 -0.67 34.76
C THR A 336 22.08 -0.81 35.17
N VAL A 337 22.49 -2.03 35.53
CA VAL A 337 23.88 -2.39 35.76
C VAL A 337 24.37 -3.18 34.54
N SER A 338 25.33 -2.66 33.79
CA SER A 338 25.84 -3.31 32.58
C SER A 338 27.35 -3.43 32.57
N LEU A 339 27.83 -4.57 32.07
CA LEU A 339 29.25 -4.81 31.80
C LEU A 339 29.49 -4.56 30.31
N SER A 340 30.17 -3.46 29.96
CA SER A 340 30.56 -3.17 28.58
C SER A 340 32.04 -3.54 28.39
N SER A 341 32.34 -4.41 27.42
CA SER A 341 33.70 -4.68 26.95
C SER A 341 33.94 -3.93 25.64
N PRO A 342 35.04 -3.18 25.48
CA PRO A 342 35.38 -2.58 24.20
C PRO A 342 36.01 -3.64 23.29
N VAL A 343 35.15 -4.42 22.63
CA VAL A 343 35.48 -5.03 21.33
C VAL A 343 34.32 -4.69 20.40
N THR A 344 34.53 -3.57 19.72
CA THR A 344 33.89 -3.06 18.50
C THR A 344 32.54 -3.67 18.05
N ASP A 345 31.50 -2.86 18.14
CA ASP A 345 30.21 -2.93 17.43
C ASP A 345 30.33 -2.89 15.88
N ALA A 346 31.48 -3.25 15.32
CA ALA A 346 31.72 -3.31 13.87
C ALA A 346 31.43 -4.69 13.26
N LEU A 347 31.00 -5.70 14.02
CA LEU A 347 30.75 -7.06 13.50
C LEU A 347 29.28 -7.55 13.59
N LEU A 348 28.39 -6.81 14.26
CA LEU A 348 26.99 -7.21 14.44
C LEU A 348 26.01 -6.70 13.38
N SER A 349 26.45 -5.82 12.46
CA SER A 349 25.72 -5.51 11.23
C SER A 349 26.16 -6.36 10.04
N LEU A 350 27.38 -6.91 10.04
CA LEU A 350 27.90 -7.76 8.95
C LEU A 350 27.46 -9.23 9.07
N THR A 351 27.20 -9.72 10.28
CA THR A 351 26.78 -11.12 10.49
C THR A 351 25.32 -11.39 10.18
N SER A 352 24.43 -10.40 10.28
CA SER A 352 23.04 -10.50 9.77
C SER A 352 23.00 -10.42 8.24
N ILE A 353 23.81 -9.56 7.63
CA ILE A 353 23.95 -9.43 6.16
C ILE A 353 24.57 -10.68 5.54
N ALA A 354 25.62 -11.27 6.14
CA ALA A 354 26.23 -12.50 5.65
C ALA A 354 25.35 -13.75 5.82
N LYS A 355 24.46 -13.76 6.84
CA LYS A 355 23.54 -14.89 7.10
C LYS A 355 22.27 -14.83 6.24
N GLN A 356 21.85 -13.66 5.78
CA GLN A 356 20.77 -13.48 4.79
C GLN A 356 21.27 -13.63 3.33
N ALA A 357 22.51 -13.25 3.03
CA ALA A 357 23.09 -13.40 1.69
C ALA A 357 23.44 -14.85 1.31
N SER A 358 23.50 -15.79 2.27
CA SER A 358 23.72 -17.21 1.97
C SER A 358 22.43 -17.96 1.61
N GLN A 359 21.26 -17.33 1.75
CA GLN A 359 19.95 -17.96 1.52
C GLN A 359 19.22 -17.47 0.26
N THR A 360 19.74 -16.45 -0.43
CA THR A 360 19.20 -15.96 -1.72
C THR A 360 20.17 -16.26 -2.85
N GLY A 361 19.76 -17.16 -3.75
CA GLY A 361 20.61 -17.79 -4.76
C GLY A 361 20.92 -16.97 -6.02
N ASP A 362 20.98 -15.64 -5.94
CA ASP A 362 21.27 -14.80 -7.12
C ASP A 362 22.72 -14.26 -7.09
N GLY A 363 23.53 -14.73 -8.05
CA GLY A 363 24.95 -14.44 -8.17
C GLY A 363 25.31 -12.97 -8.45
N ARG A 364 24.33 -12.13 -8.79
CA ARG A 364 24.58 -10.70 -9.08
C ARG A 364 24.69 -9.84 -7.82
N MET A 365 24.02 -10.21 -6.72
CA MET A 365 24.22 -9.54 -5.41
C MET A 365 25.59 -9.86 -4.80
N LYS A 366 26.14 -11.05 -5.04
CA LYS A 366 27.51 -11.41 -4.62
C LYS A 366 28.59 -10.55 -5.28
N ALA A 367 28.34 -10.06 -6.51
CA ALA A 367 29.29 -9.24 -7.24
C ALA A 367 29.30 -7.78 -6.77
N LEU A 368 28.16 -7.23 -6.36
CA LEU A 368 28.09 -5.84 -5.88
C LEU A 368 28.56 -5.68 -4.43
N TYR A 369 28.33 -6.68 -3.57
CA TYR A 369 28.92 -6.72 -2.22
C TYR A 369 30.36 -7.26 -2.18
N GLY A 370 30.85 -7.82 -3.30
CA GLY A 370 32.17 -8.46 -3.40
C GLY A 370 33.34 -7.55 -3.80
N VAL A 371 33.09 -6.32 -4.26
CA VAL A 371 34.16 -5.45 -4.83
C VAL A 371 34.67 -4.38 -3.87
N GLN A 372 34.03 -4.14 -2.73
CA GLN A 372 34.65 -3.34 -1.64
C GLN A 372 35.53 -4.17 -0.70
N ALA A 373 35.65 -5.47 -0.93
CA ALA A 373 36.42 -6.38 -0.09
C ALA A 373 37.81 -6.77 -0.65
N VAL A 374 38.23 -6.24 -1.82
CA VAL A 374 39.47 -6.68 -2.48
C VAL A 374 40.56 -5.59 -2.56
N GLU A 375 40.26 -4.32 -2.25
CA GLU A 375 41.29 -3.26 -2.23
C GLU A 375 41.91 -2.97 -0.85
N GLN A 376 41.65 -3.83 0.14
CA GLN A 376 42.42 -3.89 1.40
C GLN A 376 43.41 -5.08 1.41
N GLY A 377 43.60 -5.72 0.25
CA GLY A 377 44.28 -7.01 0.10
C GLY A 377 45.79 -6.98 -0.20
N TRP A 378 46.50 -5.83 -0.08
CA TRP A 378 47.94 -5.79 -0.38
C TRP A 378 48.87 -5.30 0.74
N MET A 379 48.35 -4.79 1.86
CA MET A 379 49.20 -4.40 3.01
C MET A 379 49.10 -5.34 4.21
N SER A 380 48.39 -6.47 4.08
CA SER A 380 48.32 -7.53 5.11
C SER A 380 49.32 -8.67 4.89
N SER A 381 50.30 -8.50 3.99
CA SER A 381 51.32 -9.53 3.70
C SER A 381 52.76 -9.14 4.04
N MET A 382 53.00 -8.00 4.69
CA MET A 382 54.28 -7.73 5.36
C MET A 382 54.01 -7.20 6.77
N ASP A 383 54.25 -8.11 7.73
CA ASP A 383 54.35 -7.91 9.18
C ASP A 383 53.06 -8.02 10.04
N GLY A 384 52.72 -9.26 10.43
CA GLY A 384 52.47 -9.57 11.84
C GLY A 384 51.03 -9.65 12.40
N THR A 385 49.96 -9.53 11.62
CA THR A 385 48.59 -9.41 12.17
C THR A 385 47.68 -10.65 12.00
N ALA A 386 48.26 -11.85 12.02
CA ALA A 386 47.53 -13.12 12.01
C ALA A 386 47.51 -13.83 13.39
N THR A 387 47.53 -13.08 14.50
CA THR A 387 47.67 -13.65 15.86
C THR A 387 46.49 -13.41 16.81
N GLN A 388 45.56 -12.48 16.54
CA GLN A 388 44.51 -12.14 17.52
C GLN A 388 43.30 -13.08 17.51
N ALA A 389 42.93 -13.66 16.36
CA ALA A 389 41.79 -14.59 16.29
C ALA A 389 42.07 -15.94 16.97
N SER A 390 43.32 -16.42 16.95
CA SER A 390 43.74 -17.67 17.57
C SER A 390 44.06 -17.54 19.07
N GLN A 391 44.31 -16.33 19.59
CA GLN A 391 44.63 -16.10 21.00
C GLN A 391 43.39 -16.06 21.90
N LEU A 392 42.23 -15.66 21.37
CA LEU A 392 40.98 -15.60 22.12
C LEU A 392 40.43 -16.99 22.49
N MET A 393 40.74 -18.03 21.70
CA MET A 393 40.36 -19.41 22.00
C MET A 393 41.28 -20.09 23.03
N ASN A 394 42.46 -19.52 23.32
CA ASN A 394 43.48 -20.11 24.19
C ASN A 394 43.67 -19.41 25.55
N GLY A 395 42.72 -18.55 25.97
CA GLY A 395 42.63 -18.12 27.37
C GLY A 395 43.75 -17.20 27.89
N LYS A 396 44.47 -16.48 27.02
CA LYS A 396 45.37 -15.39 27.44
C LYS A 396 44.76 -14.05 27.04
N VAL A 397 44.23 -13.33 28.03
CA VAL A 397 43.78 -11.94 27.88
C VAL A 397 44.80 -11.04 28.56
N ASP A 398 45.71 -10.45 27.78
CA ASP A 398 46.56 -9.35 28.24
C ASP A 398 45.76 -8.04 28.19
N GLY A 399 45.46 -7.47 29.36
CA GLY A 399 45.24 -6.03 29.56
C GLY A 399 43.97 -5.35 29.02
N ASN A 400 42.90 -6.07 28.65
CA ASN A 400 41.72 -5.46 28.02
C ASN A 400 40.63 -5.00 29.01
N LEU A 401 40.17 -3.76 28.78
CA LEU A 401 39.31 -2.90 29.60
C LEU A 401 37.96 -3.54 29.98
N VAL A 402 37.58 -3.45 31.26
CA VAL A 402 36.23 -3.82 31.72
C VAL A 402 35.58 -2.55 32.31
N GLN A 403 34.45 -2.12 31.75
CA GLN A 403 33.68 -1.00 32.30
C GLN A 403 32.39 -1.51 32.94
N LEU A 404 32.24 -1.26 34.24
CA LEU A 404 31.01 -1.50 34.98
C LEU A 404 30.20 -0.20 35.02
N GLN A 405 29.01 -0.18 34.44
CA GLN A 405 28.15 1.00 34.38
C GLN A 405 26.85 0.78 35.14
N VAL A 406 26.39 1.80 35.87
CA VAL A 406 25.14 1.83 36.65
C VAL A 406 24.32 3.05 36.22
N ASN A 407 23.23 2.87 35.46
CA ASN A 407 22.43 3.95 34.88
C ASN A 407 20.99 3.94 35.42
N ILE A 408 20.51 5.03 36.03
CA ILE A 408 19.08 5.25 36.34
C ILE A 408 18.42 6.15 35.28
N GLY A 409 17.23 5.83 34.80
CA GLY A 409 16.53 6.71 33.86
C GLY A 409 15.07 6.36 33.63
N ALA A 410 14.39 7.22 32.88
CA ALA A 410 13.03 6.99 32.39
C ALA A 410 12.87 7.44 30.93
N SER A 411 12.12 6.68 30.13
CA SER A 411 11.83 6.99 28.74
C SER A 411 10.39 6.63 28.36
N LYS A 412 9.84 7.35 27.38
CA LYS A 412 8.54 7.09 26.76
C LYS A 412 8.63 7.31 25.25
N SER A 413 8.06 6.39 24.48
CA SER A 413 7.84 6.55 23.04
C SER A 413 6.39 6.20 22.67
N LYS A 414 5.83 6.90 21.69
CA LYS A 414 4.51 6.67 21.13
C LYS A 414 4.54 6.88 19.62
N SER A 415 4.07 5.89 18.88
CA SER A 415 3.85 5.91 17.44
C SER A 415 2.37 5.67 17.14
N THR A 416 1.80 6.39 16.18
CA THR A 416 0.44 6.20 15.69
C THR A 416 0.47 6.23 14.17
N SER A 417 -0.11 5.22 13.53
CA SER A 417 -0.23 5.12 12.08
C SER A 417 -1.68 4.84 11.72
N GLU A 418 -2.20 5.51 10.72
CA GLU A 418 -3.59 5.42 10.27
C GLU A 418 -3.59 5.31 8.75
N LEU A 419 -4.26 4.28 8.24
CA LEU A 419 -4.40 3.97 6.82
C LEU A 419 -5.89 3.93 6.48
N GLU A 420 -6.29 4.67 5.46
CA GLU A 420 -7.62 4.65 4.86
C GLU A 420 -7.46 4.27 3.39
N GLN A 421 -8.23 3.29 2.90
CA GLN A 421 -8.16 2.80 1.54
C GLN A 421 -9.55 2.58 0.94
N ASN A 422 -9.68 2.89 -0.35
CA ASN A 422 -10.79 2.49 -1.22
C ASN A 422 -10.22 1.79 -2.44
N GLN A 423 -10.67 0.57 -2.70
CA GLN A 423 -10.30 -0.20 -3.89
C GLN A 423 -11.55 -0.54 -4.70
N VAL A 424 -11.55 -0.18 -5.98
CA VAL A 424 -12.68 -0.40 -6.89
C VAL A 424 -12.51 -1.70 -7.66
N THR A 425 -13.60 -2.45 -7.81
CA THR A 425 -13.69 -3.65 -8.64
C THR A 425 -14.78 -3.45 -9.69
N GLY A 426 -14.38 -3.34 -10.96
CA GLY A 426 -15.28 -3.05 -12.09
C GLY A 426 -16.36 -4.12 -12.30
N SER A 427 -17.56 -3.68 -12.69
CA SER A 427 -18.58 -4.59 -13.24
C SER A 427 -18.13 -5.11 -14.61
N THR A 428 -18.55 -6.31 -14.97
CA THR A 428 -18.23 -6.88 -16.28
C THR A 428 -19.49 -7.27 -17.06
N ILE A 429 -19.53 -6.88 -18.34
CA ILE A 429 -20.59 -7.26 -19.27
C ILE A 429 -19.92 -7.98 -20.45
N THR A 430 -20.17 -9.27 -20.61
CA THR A 430 -19.50 -10.10 -21.61
C THR A 430 -20.50 -10.88 -22.46
N GLY A 431 -20.52 -10.58 -23.76
CA GLY A 431 -21.21 -11.39 -24.76
C GLY A 431 -20.20 -12.18 -25.60
N GLY A 432 -20.39 -13.49 -25.75
CA GLY A 432 -19.55 -14.30 -26.64
C GLY A 432 -19.69 -13.91 -28.12
N ARG A 433 -20.82 -13.30 -28.48
CA ARG A 433 -21.09 -12.66 -29.77
C ARG A 433 -21.30 -11.16 -29.56
N ASN A 434 -22.52 -10.66 -29.42
CA ASN A 434 -22.77 -9.22 -29.43
C ASN A 434 -23.12 -8.70 -28.04
N VAL A 435 -22.78 -7.45 -27.75
CA VAL A 435 -23.31 -6.70 -26.61
C VAL A 435 -24.01 -5.46 -27.13
N ALA A 436 -25.28 -5.27 -26.77
CA ALA A 436 -26.06 -4.09 -27.10
C ALA A 436 -26.59 -3.46 -25.81
N ILE A 437 -26.23 -2.19 -25.58
CA ILE A 437 -26.73 -1.38 -24.46
C ILE A 437 -27.45 -0.19 -25.07
N VAL A 438 -28.75 -0.05 -24.74
CA VAL A 438 -29.63 0.96 -25.31
C VAL A 438 -30.35 1.70 -24.19
N SER A 439 -30.17 3.01 -24.11
CA SER A 439 -31.02 3.88 -23.31
C SER A 439 -32.02 4.60 -24.21
N THR A 440 -33.28 4.59 -23.80
CA THR A 440 -34.40 5.05 -24.65
C THR A 440 -34.94 6.42 -24.26
N GLY A 441 -34.59 6.94 -23.07
CA GLY A 441 -35.21 8.12 -22.49
C GLY A 441 -36.71 7.94 -22.19
N ALA A 442 -37.21 6.70 -22.23
CA ALA A 442 -38.59 6.40 -21.92
C ALA A 442 -38.94 6.78 -20.47
N ASN A 443 -40.23 7.02 -20.21
CA ASN A 443 -40.76 7.30 -18.88
C ASN A 443 -40.13 8.51 -18.16
N GLY A 444 -39.62 9.48 -18.91
CA GLY A 444 -39.03 10.71 -18.36
C GLY A 444 -37.62 10.52 -17.80
N GLN A 445 -36.98 9.39 -18.05
CA GLN A 445 -35.61 9.11 -17.68
C GLN A 445 -34.62 9.95 -18.51
N SER A 446 -33.41 10.09 -17.99
CA SER A 446 -32.39 10.95 -18.61
C SER A 446 -32.01 10.49 -20.02
N GLY A 447 -32.20 9.21 -20.38
CA GLY A 447 -31.81 8.70 -21.69
C GLY A 447 -30.31 8.49 -21.83
N ASP A 448 -29.58 8.44 -20.72
CA ASP A 448 -28.12 8.33 -20.73
C ASP A 448 -27.66 6.87 -20.57
N ILE A 449 -26.44 6.60 -21.06
CA ILE A 449 -25.67 5.41 -20.72
C ILE A 449 -24.44 5.89 -19.95
N THR A 450 -24.29 5.47 -18.69
CA THR A 450 -23.10 5.74 -17.88
C THR A 450 -22.37 4.45 -17.55
N ILE A 451 -21.08 4.37 -17.84
CA ILE A 451 -20.21 3.25 -17.49
C ILE A 451 -18.98 3.80 -16.78
N THR A 452 -18.77 3.39 -15.54
CA THR A 452 -17.71 3.89 -14.66
C THR A 452 -16.81 2.75 -14.20
N GLY A 453 -15.49 2.87 -14.38
CA GLY A 453 -14.47 1.88 -13.98
C GLY A 453 -14.76 0.43 -14.36
N SER A 454 -15.55 0.20 -15.41
CA SER A 454 -16.16 -1.11 -15.71
C SER A 454 -15.83 -1.60 -17.12
N GLY A 455 -16.04 -2.89 -17.36
CA GLY A 455 -15.67 -3.58 -18.60
C GLY A 455 -16.88 -4.02 -19.43
N VAL A 456 -16.87 -3.74 -20.73
CA VAL A 456 -17.82 -4.30 -21.71
C VAL A 456 -17.07 -5.02 -22.80
N THR A 457 -17.35 -6.30 -23.04
CA THR A 457 -16.64 -7.11 -24.04
C THR A 457 -17.61 -7.88 -24.94
N GLY A 458 -17.40 -7.79 -26.25
CA GLY A 458 -18.12 -8.56 -27.25
C GLY A 458 -17.34 -8.71 -28.55
N ASN A 459 -17.83 -9.55 -29.46
CA ASN A 459 -17.42 -9.53 -30.86
C ASN A 459 -17.87 -8.21 -31.52
N LYS A 460 -19.15 -7.87 -31.39
CA LYS A 460 -19.67 -6.53 -31.70
C LYS A 460 -20.18 -5.89 -30.43
N VAL A 461 -19.87 -4.61 -30.22
CA VAL A 461 -20.43 -3.83 -29.11
C VAL A 461 -21.19 -2.64 -29.68
N THR A 462 -22.40 -2.40 -29.18
CA THR A 462 -23.23 -1.25 -29.55
C THR A 462 -23.69 -0.53 -28.30
N LEU A 463 -23.30 0.73 -28.16
CA LEU A 463 -23.75 1.63 -27.10
C LEU A 463 -24.59 2.73 -27.77
N ALA A 464 -25.90 2.72 -27.53
CA ALA A 464 -26.83 3.66 -28.15
C ALA A 464 -27.59 4.43 -27.07
N ALA A 465 -27.15 5.66 -26.81
CA ALA A 465 -27.76 6.55 -25.86
C ALA A 465 -28.74 7.53 -26.52
N GLN A 466 -29.95 7.67 -25.96
CA GLN A 466 -30.90 8.69 -26.42
C GLN A 466 -30.37 10.11 -26.20
N ASN A 467 -29.65 10.34 -25.10
CA ASN A 467 -29.03 11.62 -24.76
C ASN A 467 -27.51 11.48 -24.67
N ASP A 468 -26.94 11.25 -23.49
CA ASP A 468 -25.49 11.27 -23.29
C ASP A 468 -24.90 9.86 -23.10
N LEU A 469 -23.72 9.62 -23.69
CA LEU A 469 -22.90 8.43 -23.46
C LEU A 469 -21.67 8.80 -22.64
N LEU A 470 -21.61 8.34 -21.39
CA LEU A 470 -20.58 8.70 -20.41
C LEU A 470 -19.74 7.48 -20.04
N LEU A 471 -18.49 7.42 -20.48
CA LEU A 471 -17.51 6.40 -20.11
C LEU A 471 -16.46 7.04 -19.21
N GLN A 472 -16.40 6.64 -17.94
CA GLN A 472 -15.62 7.34 -16.90
C GLN A 472 -14.70 6.38 -16.15
N ALA A 473 -13.54 6.84 -15.70
CA ALA A 473 -12.71 6.08 -14.77
C ALA A 473 -13.32 6.09 -13.36
N ALA A 474 -13.07 5.01 -12.62
CA ALA A 474 -13.23 4.97 -11.17
C ALA A 474 -11.89 5.27 -10.47
N THR A 475 -11.88 5.42 -9.15
CA THR A 475 -10.68 5.81 -8.40
C THR A 475 -10.37 4.88 -7.22
N ASN A 476 -9.14 4.37 -7.20
CA ASN A 476 -8.53 3.78 -6.02
C ASN A 476 -7.87 4.88 -5.21
N ASN A 477 -8.19 4.97 -3.92
CA ASN A 477 -7.63 5.98 -3.02
C ASN A 477 -6.92 5.33 -1.86
N SER A 478 -5.76 5.84 -1.47
CA SER A 478 -5.03 5.40 -0.29
C SER A 478 -4.46 6.59 0.45
N LYS A 479 -4.76 6.70 1.74
CA LYS A 479 -4.27 7.77 2.61
C LYS A 479 -3.59 7.18 3.84
N GLN A 480 -2.34 7.58 4.08
CA GLN A 480 -1.55 7.11 5.21
C GLN A 480 -1.00 8.28 6.02
N THR A 481 -1.51 8.43 7.24
CA THR A 481 -0.97 9.40 8.19
C THR A 481 -0.19 8.70 9.29
N SER A 482 0.91 9.28 9.75
CA SER A 482 1.68 8.74 10.87
C SER A 482 2.23 9.86 11.76
N LYS A 483 2.27 9.61 13.07
CA LYS A 483 2.74 10.55 14.10
C LYS A 483 3.58 9.80 15.13
N ASP A 484 4.77 10.30 15.39
CA ASP A 484 5.72 9.72 16.35
C ASP A 484 6.13 10.76 17.38
N SER A 485 6.36 10.30 18.61
CA SER A 485 6.90 11.11 19.69
C SER A 485 7.74 10.25 20.63
N SER A 486 8.87 10.78 21.09
CA SER A 486 9.70 10.14 22.11
C SER A 486 10.29 11.18 23.05
N ASN A 487 10.47 10.80 24.31
CA ASN A 487 11.23 11.56 25.27
C ASN A 487 11.88 10.65 26.31
N GLY A 488 12.96 11.09 26.93
CA GLY A 488 13.59 10.34 27.99
C GLY A 488 14.75 11.08 28.63
N TRP A 489 15.14 10.61 29.80
CA TRP A 489 16.31 11.05 30.53
C TRP A 489 16.97 9.86 31.25
N SER A 490 18.27 9.89 31.42
CA SER A 490 19.04 8.96 32.24
C SER A 490 20.25 9.65 32.86
N VAL A 491 20.66 9.18 34.03
CA VAL A 491 21.87 9.57 34.76
C VAL A 491 22.51 8.28 35.26
N GLY A 492 23.81 8.11 35.14
CA GLY A 492 24.50 6.94 35.63
C GLY A 492 25.88 7.24 36.18
N ALA A 493 26.44 6.26 36.86
CA ALA A 493 27.83 6.24 37.28
C ALA A 493 28.54 5.03 36.68
N HIS A 494 29.80 5.16 36.31
CA HIS A 494 30.60 4.07 35.75
C HIS A 494 31.92 3.93 36.47
N ILE A 495 32.50 2.73 36.43
CA ILE A 495 33.85 2.45 36.91
C ILE A 495 34.60 1.85 35.73
N SER A 496 35.66 2.53 35.29
CA SER A 496 36.58 2.02 34.27
C SER A 496 37.77 1.35 34.93
N LEU A 497 38.07 0.10 34.57
CA LEU A 497 39.25 -0.65 35.04
C LEU A 497 40.21 -0.88 33.87
N GLY A 498 41.44 -0.36 33.99
CA GLY A 498 42.49 -0.41 32.95
C GLY A 498 43.61 0.61 33.18
N LYS A 499 44.41 0.92 32.13
CA LYS A 499 45.52 1.91 32.18
C LYS A 499 45.09 3.29 32.72
N GLU A 500 43.79 3.61 32.62
CA GLU A 500 43.16 4.73 33.32
C GLU A 500 41.96 4.25 34.15
N THR A 501 42.20 4.03 35.45
CA THR A 501 41.16 3.61 36.40
C THR A 501 40.45 4.83 36.98
N GLY A 502 39.11 4.85 36.95
CA GLY A 502 38.35 5.99 37.46
C GLY A 502 36.87 5.70 37.70
N ILE A 503 36.24 6.48 38.58
CA ILE A 503 34.79 6.50 38.82
C ILE A 503 34.25 7.66 38.00
N GLY A 504 33.20 7.48 37.20
CA GLY A 504 32.58 8.58 36.47
C GLY A 504 31.08 8.69 36.68
N VAL A 505 30.52 9.83 36.27
CA VAL A 505 29.11 10.16 36.26
C VAL A 505 28.74 10.61 34.85
N GLN A 506 27.64 10.11 34.30
CA GLN A 506 27.12 10.49 33.01
C GLN A 506 25.62 10.77 33.09
N GLY A 507 25.08 11.50 32.13
CA GLY A 507 23.65 11.70 31.99
C GLY A 507 23.29 12.13 30.59
N ASN A 508 22.07 11.84 30.15
CA ASN A 508 21.57 12.19 28.83
C ASN A 508 20.06 12.41 28.87
N GLY A 509 19.56 13.25 27.99
CA GLY A 509 18.14 13.51 27.78
C GLY A 509 17.84 13.72 26.32
N TYR A 510 16.63 13.37 25.88
CA TYR A 510 16.20 13.53 24.50
C TYR A 510 14.70 13.76 24.38
N ALA A 511 14.32 14.41 23.30
CA ALA A 511 12.95 14.55 22.85
C ALA A 511 12.90 14.53 21.31
N ALA A 512 11.99 13.78 20.71
CA ALA A 512 11.76 13.78 19.29
C ALA A 512 10.26 13.79 18.95
N LYS A 513 9.91 14.41 17.82
CA LYS A 513 8.60 14.32 17.22
C LYS A 513 8.70 14.10 15.71
N GLY A 514 7.75 13.37 15.17
CA GLY A 514 7.65 13.06 13.76
C GLY A 514 6.21 13.11 13.28
N SER A 515 6.02 13.49 12.03
CA SER A 515 4.74 13.33 11.34
C SER A 515 4.99 13.07 9.86
N SER A 516 4.21 12.16 9.27
CA SER A 516 4.12 12.00 7.83
C SER A 516 2.67 11.88 7.38
N ASP A 517 2.42 12.31 6.15
CA ASP A 517 1.17 12.19 5.43
C ASP A 517 1.49 11.72 4.01
N GLY A 518 0.67 10.84 3.47
CA GLY A 518 0.81 10.26 2.14
C GLY A 518 -0.56 10.02 1.57
N GLU A 519 -0.80 10.45 0.34
CA GLU A 519 -2.07 10.34 -0.35
C GLU A 519 -1.83 9.91 -1.80
N THR A 520 -2.52 8.86 -2.23
CA THR A 520 -2.39 8.29 -3.58
C THR A 520 -3.78 8.16 -4.17
N THR A 521 -3.96 8.60 -5.41
CA THR A 521 -5.17 8.37 -6.23
C THR A 521 -4.75 7.69 -7.53
N GLU A 522 -5.30 6.52 -7.82
CA GLU A 522 -5.07 5.80 -9.07
C GLU A 522 -6.39 5.62 -9.81
N TYR A 523 -6.41 5.93 -11.10
CA TYR A 523 -7.60 5.83 -11.93
C TYR A 523 -7.71 4.44 -12.56
N VAL A 524 -8.89 3.84 -12.40
CA VAL A 524 -9.27 2.59 -13.07
C VAL A 524 -10.13 2.93 -14.27
N ASN A 525 -9.54 2.85 -15.46
CA ASN A 525 -10.22 3.23 -16.69
C ASN A 525 -11.42 2.32 -17.03
N THR A 526 -12.49 2.90 -17.55
CA THR A 526 -13.55 2.13 -18.23
C THR A 526 -13.01 1.53 -19.53
N ARG A 527 -13.32 0.27 -19.81
CA ARG A 527 -12.89 -0.41 -21.04
C ARG A 527 -14.07 -0.99 -21.80
N VAL A 528 -14.22 -0.58 -23.06
CA VAL A 528 -15.17 -1.15 -24.00
C VAL A 528 -14.38 -1.85 -25.10
N ASN A 529 -14.55 -3.15 -25.24
CA ASN A 529 -13.76 -3.99 -26.13
C ASN A 529 -14.66 -4.75 -27.12
N ALA A 530 -14.73 -4.27 -28.35
CA ALA A 530 -15.28 -5.02 -29.46
C ALA A 530 -14.15 -5.72 -30.25
N LYS A 531 -14.29 -7.01 -30.54
CA LYS A 531 -13.30 -7.71 -31.38
C LYS A 531 -13.41 -7.35 -32.87
N ASP A 532 -14.59 -6.96 -33.32
CA ASP A 532 -14.92 -6.62 -34.70
C ASP A 532 -15.44 -5.19 -34.77
N ASN A 533 -16.75 -4.97 -34.61
CA ASN A 533 -17.36 -3.64 -34.74
C ASN A 533 -17.71 -3.02 -33.38
N LEU A 534 -17.21 -1.83 -33.11
CA LEU A 534 -17.69 -0.96 -32.04
C LEU A 534 -18.58 0.13 -32.63
N ILE A 535 -19.83 0.22 -32.15
CA ILE A 535 -20.77 1.27 -32.53
C ILE A 535 -21.10 2.13 -31.30
N LEU A 536 -20.83 3.42 -31.40
CA LEU A 536 -21.18 4.43 -30.41
C LEU A 536 -22.22 5.37 -31.01
N SER A 537 -23.34 5.59 -30.33
CA SER A 537 -24.36 6.54 -30.75
C SER A 537 -24.87 7.32 -29.55
N SER A 538 -24.90 8.64 -29.64
CA SER A 538 -25.50 9.52 -28.62
C SER A 538 -26.36 10.59 -29.29
N GLY A 539 -27.57 10.85 -28.77
CA GLY A 539 -28.40 11.94 -29.26
C GLY A 539 -27.85 13.33 -28.92
N ARG A 540 -27.03 13.42 -27.89
CA ARG A 540 -26.28 14.61 -27.46
C ARG A 540 -24.79 14.28 -27.37
N ASP A 541 -24.22 14.17 -26.17
CA ASP A 541 -22.78 14.17 -25.99
C ASP A 541 -22.22 12.75 -25.78
N THR A 542 -20.96 12.54 -26.17
CA THR A 542 -20.18 11.38 -25.78
C THR A 542 -18.93 11.84 -25.03
N VAL A 543 -18.73 11.34 -23.81
CA VAL A 543 -17.58 11.67 -22.95
C VAL A 543 -16.83 10.40 -22.59
N LEU A 544 -15.52 10.36 -22.88
CA LEU A 544 -14.59 9.35 -22.40
C LEU A 544 -13.58 10.04 -21.47
N SER A 545 -13.76 9.90 -20.16
CA SER A 545 -12.92 10.52 -19.14
C SER A 545 -12.22 9.45 -18.33
N GLY A 546 -11.01 9.05 -18.71
CA GLY A 546 -10.39 7.82 -18.20
C GLY A 546 -11.06 6.58 -18.78
N ALA A 547 -11.16 6.50 -20.12
CA ALA A 547 -11.81 5.38 -20.78
C ALA A 547 -11.15 5.02 -22.12
N GLN A 548 -11.13 3.71 -22.41
CA GLN A 548 -10.60 3.14 -23.64
C GLN A 548 -11.70 2.39 -24.36
N ALA A 549 -12.00 2.79 -25.59
CA ALA A 549 -12.98 2.10 -26.43
C ALA A 549 -12.28 1.52 -27.66
N LEU A 550 -12.31 0.19 -27.79
CA LEU A 550 -11.57 -0.59 -28.79
C LEU A 550 -12.52 -1.32 -29.72
N GLY A 551 -12.17 -1.38 -31.00
CA GLY A 551 -12.88 -2.11 -32.06
C GLY A 551 -11.97 -2.34 -33.26
N ASP A 552 -12.10 -3.44 -34.01
CA ASP A 552 -11.40 -3.56 -35.31
C ASP A 552 -11.87 -2.46 -36.28
N LYS A 553 -13.17 -2.17 -36.23
CA LYS A 553 -13.80 -0.96 -36.79
C LYS A 553 -14.52 -0.18 -35.69
N ILE A 554 -14.40 1.15 -35.72
CA ILE A 554 -15.19 2.03 -34.87
C ILE A 554 -16.14 2.87 -35.73
N THR A 555 -17.42 2.90 -35.37
CA THR A 555 -18.40 3.83 -35.93
C THR A 555 -19.02 4.64 -34.80
N ALA A 556 -18.89 5.96 -34.86
CA ALA A 556 -19.43 6.86 -33.85
C ALA A 556 -20.34 7.91 -34.47
N ASN A 557 -21.57 8.03 -33.98
CA ASN A 557 -22.51 9.08 -34.38
C ASN A 557 -22.97 9.86 -33.15
N ILE A 558 -22.46 11.08 -33.02
CA ILE A 558 -22.57 11.89 -31.82
C ILE A 558 -23.33 13.16 -32.18
N GLY A 559 -24.51 13.34 -31.59
CA GLY A 559 -25.42 14.42 -31.93
C GLY A 559 -24.87 15.82 -31.67
N ARG A 560 -24.04 15.98 -30.63
CA ARG A 560 -23.43 17.25 -30.23
C ARG A 560 -21.93 17.14 -30.03
N ASP A 561 -21.43 16.91 -28.82
CA ASP A 561 -19.99 17.00 -28.53
C ASP A 561 -19.34 15.65 -28.22
N LEU A 562 -18.11 15.47 -28.68
CA LEU A 562 -17.21 14.36 -28.30
C LEU A 562 -16.08 14.90 -27.43
N THR A 563 -15.97 14.45 -26.19
CA THR A 563 -14.86 14.81 -25.29
C THR A 563 -14.07 13.58 -24.86
N LEU A 564 -12.76 13.57 -25.15
CA LEU A 564 -11.83 12.53 -24.71
C LEU A 564 -10.81 13.14 -23.74
N THR A 565 -10.74 12.67 -22.49
CA THR A 565 -9.87 13.22 -21.45
C THR A 565 -9.15 12.11 -20.69
N SER A 566 -7.82 12.08 -20.79
CA SER A 566 -6.99 11.19 -19.97
C SER A 566 -6.92 11.69 -18.52
N GLN A 567 -6.85 10.76 -17.57
CA GLN A 567 -6.75 11.06 -16.14
C GLN A 567 -5.32 10.82 -15.63
N GLN A 568 -4.87 11.64 -14.67
CA GLN A 568 -3.54 11.52 -14.06
C GLN A 568 -3.64 10.83 -12.71
N ASP A 569 -2.89 9.75 -12.52
CA ASP A 569 -2.67 9.17 -11.20
C ASP A 569 -1.81 10.12 -10.37
N THR A 570 -2.12 10.27 -9.08
CA THR A 570 -1.41 11.16 -8.15
C THR A 570 -0.80 10.42 -6.97
N ASP A 571 0.34 10.91 -6.50
CA ASP A 571 1.04 10.40 -5.31
C ASP A 571 1.75 11.55 -4.60
N ASP A 572 1.19 11.96 -3.46
CA ASP A 572 1.67 13.08 -2.65
C ASP A 572 2.20 12.56 -1.32
N TYR A 573 3.37 13.02 -0.91
CA TYR A 573 3.97 12.65 0.37
C TYR A 573 4.62 13.84 1.06
N GLN A 574 4.38 13.97 2.37
CA GLN A 574 5.03 14.97 3.20
C GLN A 574 5.46 14.39 4.53
N SER A 575 6.69 14.67 4.96
CA SER A 575 7.16 14.30 6.30
C SER A 575 7.99 15.39 6.96
N LYS A 576 7.93 15.42 8.30
CA LYS A 576 8.67 16.34 9.15
C LYS A 576 9.15 15.61 10.40
N GLN A 577 10.46 15.54 10.61
CA GLN A 577 11.08 15.00 11.82
C GLN A 577 11.83 16.10 12.57
N GLN A 578 11.77 16.07 13.90
CA GLN A 578 12.55 16.93 14.77
C GLN A 578 13.03 16.12 15.97
N SER A 579 14.32 16.20 16.28
CA SER A 579 14.87 15.62 17.49
C SER A 579 15.89 16.55 18.15
N ILE A 580 15.93 16.48 19.48
CA ILE A 580 16.93 17.13 20.31
C ILE A 580 17.40 16.10 21.33
N SER A 581 18.70 15.97 21.50
CA SER A 581 19.29 15.20 22.59
C SER A 581 20.51 15.90 23.14
N GLY A 582 20.80 15.67 24.41
CA GLY A 582 22.02 16.18 25.04
C GLY A 582 22.46 15.26 26.15
N GLY A 583 23.74 15.24 26.44
CA GLY A 583 24.30 14.44 27.52
C GLY A 583 25.63 14.96 28.02
N PHE A 584 26.06 14.46 29.17
CA PHE A 584 27.35 14.73 29.77
C PHE A 584 27.94 13.42 30.29
N SER A 585 29.26 13.34 30.39
CA SER A 585 29.98 12.30 31.13
C SER A 585 31.20 12.92 31.79
N PHE A 586 31.60 12.41 32.94
CA PHE A 586 32.76 12.89 33.68
C PHE A 586 33.38 11.72 34.40
N THR A 587 34.70 11.50 34.29
CA THR A 587 35.41 10.40 34.95
C THR A 587 36.46 10.96 35.90
N PHE A 588 36.22 10.79 37.20
CA PHE A 588 37.15 11.04 38.29
C PHE A 588 38.25 9.97 38.27
N GLY A 589 39.51 10.38 38.13
CA GLY A 589 40.66 9.49 37.95
C GLY A 589 41.52 9.96 36.78
N SER A 590 40.97 9.88 35.57
CA SER A 590 41.51 10.54 34.36
C SER A 590 41.20 12.05 34.31
N MET A 591 40.28 12.53 35.15
CA MET A 591 39.74 13.91 35.13
C MET A 591 39.19 14.28 33.74
N THR A 592 38.67 13.29 33.01
CA THR A 592 38.13 13.49 31.66
C THR A 592 36.64 13.79 31.72
N GLY A 593 36.18 14.84 31.07
CA GLY A 593 34.76 15.19 30.97
C GLY A 593 34.33 15.34 29.52
N SER A 594 33.13 14.89 29.17
CA SER A 594 32.53 15.18 27.88
C SER A 594 31.11 15.73 28.02
N ALA A 595 30.69 16.58 27.09
CA ALA A 595 29.33 17.09 27.01
C ALA A 595 28.91 17.11 25.55
N SER A 596 27.78 16.50 25.21
CA SER A 596 27.25 16.47 23.85
C SER A 596 25.87 17.12 23.79
N LEU A 597 25.60 17.79 22.69
CA LEU A 597 24.31 18.34 22.33
C LEU A 597 24.09 18.03 20.85
N SER A 598 23.01 17.35 20.51
CA SER A 598 22.60 17.12 19.13
C SER A 598 21.18 17.61 18.89
N MET A 599 20.99 18.27 17.76
CA MET A 599 19.68 18.71 17.27
C MET A 599 19.58 18.27 15.83
N SER A 600 18.46 17.68 15.42
CA SER A 600 18.23 17.36 14.02
C SER A 600 16.81 17.70 13.59
N LYS A 601 16.69 18.13 12.34
CA LYS A 601 15.42 18.42 11.69
C LYS A 601 15.48 17.88 10.27
N SER A 602 14.50 17.09 9.87
CA SER A 602 14.35 16.66 8.48
C SER A 602 12.95 17.00 7.96
N LYS A 603 12.89 17.24 6.65
CA LYS A 603 11.66 17.48 5.91
C LYS A 603 11.75 16.80 4.56
N THR A 604 10.73 16.04 4.19
CA THR A 604 10.59 15.44 2.87
C THR A 604 9.26 15.86 2.27
N GLN A 605 9.25 16.17 0.98
CA GLN A 605 8.05 16.43 0.18
C GLN A 605 8.22 15.72 -1.16
N SER A 606 7.18 15.04 -1.63
CA SER A 606 7.07 14.44 -2.95
C SER A 606 5.69 14.74 -3.51
N GLU A 607 5.63 15.02 -4.80
CA GLU A 607 4.41 15.20 -5.58
C GLU A 607 4.61 14.50 -6.92
N TYR A 608 3.62 13.72 -7.33
CA TYR A 608 3.57 13.00 -8.59
C TYR A 608 2.19 13.15 -9.21
N ALA A 609 2.14 13.42 -10.50
CA ALA A 609 0.95 13.39 -11.32
C ALA A 609 1.35 12.93 -12.74
N SER A 610 0.84 11.77 -13.18
CA SER A 610 1.10 11.28 -14.54
C SER A 610 -0.09 10.53 -15.10
N VAL A 611 -0.35 10.70 -16.39
CA VAL A 611 -1.27 9.81 -17.11
C VAL A 611 -0.63 8.42 -17.19
N GLY A 612 -1.27 7.41 -16.61
CA GLY A 612 -0.89 6.01 -16.80
C GLY A 612 -1.38 5.51 -18.15
N ASP A 613 -2.69 5.31 -18.26
CA ASP A 613 -3.38 4.88 -19.50
C ASP A 613 -4.09 6.07 -20.18
N GLN A 614 -3.79 6.32 -21.45
CA GLN A 614 -4.51 7.35 -22.22
C GLN A 614 -5.96 6.94 -22.50
N SER A 615 -6.85 7.93 -22.39
CA SER A 615 -8.21 7.81 -22.90
C SER A 615 -8.24 7.91 -24.42
N GLY A 616 -9.14 7.17 -25.05
CA GLY A 616 -9.21 7.21 -26.49
C GLY A 616 -10.12 6.19 -27.14
N LEU A 617 -10.24 6.37 -28.46
CA LEU A 617 -10.84 5.43 -29.40
C LEU A 617 -9.70 4.70 -30.12
N PHE A 618 -9.70 3.37 -30.10
CA PHE A 618 -8.62 2.55 -30.65
C PHE A 618 -9.19 1.60 -31.71
N ALA A 619 -9.11 2.02 -32.97
CA ALA A 619 -9.55 1.23 -34.11
C ALA A 619 -8.46 0.24 -34.57
N GLY A 620 -8.86 -0.92 -35.07
CA GLY A 620 -7.98 -1.89 -35.71
C GLY A 620 -7.80 -1.61 -37.20
N ASN A 621 -7.75 -2.68 -37.99
CA ASN A 621 -7.35 -2.63 -39.40
C ASN A 621 -8.48 -2.14 -40.32
N GLN A 622 -9.72 -2.10 -39.84
CA GLN A 622 -10.86 -1.56 -40.58
C GLN A 622 -11.06 -0.06 -40.39
N GLY A 623 -10.33 0.57 -39.45
CA GLY A 623 -10.32 2.01 -39.26
C GLY A 623 -11.52 2.55 -38.49
N TYR A 624 -11.71 3.86 -38.55
CA TYR A 624 -12.81 4.55 -37.88
C TYR A 624 -13.62 5.45 -38.81
N ASP A 625 -14.91 5.56 -38.52
CA ASP A 625 -15.83 6.53 -39.11
C ASP A 625 -16.57 7.25 -37.98
N ILE A 626 -16.17 8.50 -37.71
CA ILE A 626 -16.63 9.28 -36.58
C ILE A 626 -17.32 10.54 -37.11
N TYR A 627 -18.59 10.72 -36.75
CA TYR A 627 -19.37 11.92 -36.99
C TYR A 627 -19.77 12.58 -35.67
N VAL A 628 -19.43 13.86 -35.53
CA VAL A 628 -19.72 14.69 -34.36
C VAL A 628 -20.45 15.95 -34.82
N GLY A 629 -21.60 16.25 -34.20
CA GLY A 629 -22.47 17.36 -34.55
C GLY A 629 -21.81 18.74 -34.42
N ASP A 630 -21.17 19.01 -33.28
CA ASP A 630 -20.70 20.33 -32.89
C ASP A 630 -19.18 20.35 -32.64
N HIS A 631 -18.69 19.85 -31.50
CA HIS A 631 -17.26 19.96 -31.16
C HIS A 631 -16.62 18.63 -30.74
N THR A 632 -15.39 18.39 -31.19
CA THR A 632 -14.53 17.31 -30.69
C THR A 632 -13.38 17.90 -29.87
N GLN A 633 -13.25 17.50 -28.60
CA GLN A 633 -12.18 17.92 -27.69
C GLN A 633 -11.29 16.72 -27.29
N LEU A 634 -9.97 16.88 -27.40
CA LEU A 634 -8.97 15.90 -26.97
C LEU A 634 -8.08 16.48 -25.87
N ASN A 635 -8.03 15.88 -24.68
CA ASN A 635 -7.19 16.31 -23.57
C ASN A 635 -6.22 15.19 -23.18
N GLY A 636 -4.99 15.26 -23.68
CA GLY A 636 -3.99 14.19 -23.61
C GLY A 636 -4.52 12.85 -24.12
N ALA A 637 -5.43 12.86 -25.09
CA ALA A 637 -6.23 11.71 -25.51
C ALA A 637 -6.05 11.41 -27.00
N VAL A 638 -6.37 10.17 -27.41
CA VAL A 638 -6.10 9.70 -28.77
C VAL A 638 -7.32 9.16 -29.51
N ILE A 639 -7.36 9.39 -30.82
CA ILE A 639 -8.16 8.61 -31.77
C ILE A 639 -7.17 7.83 -32.63
N ALA A 640 -6.87 6.60 -32.22
CA ALA A 640 -5.86 5.74 -32.82
C ALA A 640 -6.47 4.76 -33.83
N SER A 641 -5.69 4.37 -34.82
CA SER A 641 -6.03 3.30 -35.77
C SER A 641 -4.80 2.59 -36.30
N THR A 642 -4.89 1.28 -36.55
CA THR A 642 -3.88 0.52 -37.30
C THR A 642 -4.20 0.39 -38.80
N ALA A 643 -5.32 0.96 -39.26
CA ALA A 643 -5.74 0.91 -40.66
C ALA A 643 -5.02 1.94 -41.53
N ASP A 644 -5.00 1.69 -42.85
CA ASP A 644 -4.58 2.69 -43.83
C ASP A 644 -5.42 3.97 -43.71
N ALA A 645 -4.79 5.13 -43.95
CA ALA A 645 -5.42 6.45 -43.80
C ALA A 645 -6.74 6.62 -44.59
N ALA A 646 -6.94 5.86 -45.66
CA ALA A 646 -8.19 5.89 -46.44
C ALA A 646 -9.41 5.35 -45.67
N ASN A 647 -9.20 4.56 -44.62
CA ASN A 647 -10.26 3.96 -43.81
C ASN A 647 -10.54 4.75 -42.52
N ASN A 648 -9.90 5.90 -42.35
CA ASN A 648 -9.96 6.73 -41.15
C ASN A 648 -10.61 8.07 -41.50
N SER A 649 -11.81 8.31 -40.97
CA SER A 649 -12.59 9.52 -41.21
C SER A 649 -13.11 10.12 -39.90
N LEU A 650 -12.71 11.36 -39.62
CA LEU A 650 -13.26 12.19 -38.54
C LEU A 650 -13.98 13.40 -39.15
N ASN A 651 -15.27 13.51 -38.91
CA ASN A 651 -16.11 14.62 -39.33
C ASN A 651 -16.69 15.32 -38.10
N THR A 652 -16.34 16.58 -37.88
CA THR A 652 -16.75 17.36 -36.70
C THR A 652 -17.11 18.80 -37.11
N GLY A 653 -17.91 19.50 -36.29
CA GLY A 653 -18.14 20.93 -36.48
C GLY A 653 -16.86 21.73 -36.27
N THR A 654 -16.27 21.63 -35.09
CA THR A 654 -14.96 22.16 -34.70
C THR A 654 -14.11 21.10 -33.99
N LEU A 655 -12.79 21.31 -33.91
CA LEU A 655 -11.83 20.39 -33.29
C LEU A 655 -10.89 21.15 -32.35
N GLY A 656 -10.82 20.73 -31.09
CA GLY A 656 -9.94 21.28 -30.06
C GLY A 656 -9.05 20.20 -29.44
N TRP A 657 -7.83 20.57 -29.05
CA TRP A 657 -6.96 19.68 -28.30
C TRP A 657 -6.03 20.41 -27.33
N ASP A 658 -5.73 19.71 -26.24
CA ASP A 658 -4.78 20.09 -25.19
C ASP A 658 -3.87 18.91 -24.84
N ASP A 659 -2.65 19.22 -24.43
CA ASP A 659 -1.69 18.25 -23.91
C ASP A 659 -1.71 18.24 -22.37
N ILE A 660 -1.47 17.09 -21.74
CA ILE A 660 -1.38 16.95 -20.28
C ILE A 660 0.10 16.92 -19.87
N GLN A 661 0.46 17.78 -18.92
CA GLN A 661 1.82 17.83 -18.36
C GLN A 661 1.94 16.87 -17.17
N ASN A 662 2.78 15.86 -17.33
CA ASN A 662 3.12 14.93 -16.26
C ASN A 662 4.31 15.48 -15.47
N LYS A 663 4.26 15.35 -14.15
CA LYS A 663 5.27 15.86 -13.23
C LYS A 663 5.55 14.87 -12.11
N ALA A 664 6.81 14.73 -11.75
CA ALA A 664 7.23 14.04 -10.54
C ALA A 664 8.35 14.86 -9.91
N ASN A 665 8.14 15.37 -8.71
CA ASN A 665 9.11 16.21 -8.02
C ASN A 665 9.24 15.75 -6.58
N TYR A 666 10.47 15.61 -6.08
CA TYR A 666 10.70 15.41 -4.66
C TYR A 666 11.83 16.30 -4.14
N SER A 667 11.72 16.66 -2.87
CA SER A 667 12.76 17.34 -2.11
C SER A 667 12.82 16.76 -0.70
N ALA A 668 14.03 16.39 -0.29
CA ALA A 668 14.34 15.92 1.04
C ALA A 668 15.51 16.73 1.58
N SER A 669 15.34 17.29 2.76
CA SER A 669 16.37 18.06 3.45
C SER A 669 16.49 17.58 4.88
N SER A 670 17.72 17.41 5.36
CA SER A 670 18.00 17.19 6.76
C SER A 670 19.12 18.11 7.23
N VAL A 671 18.95 18.67 8.41
CA VAL A 671 19.95 19.50 9.08
C VAL A 671 20.11 18.94 10.48
N GLY A 672 21.29 18.41 10.77
CA GLY A 672 21.74 17.99 12.08
C GLY A 672 22.86 18.91 12.56
N VAL A 673 22.83 19.30 13.82
CA VAL A 673 23.95 19.98 14.48
C VAL A 673 24.31 19.14 15.69
N SER A 674 25.52 18.61 15.73
CA SER A 674 26.08 17.97 16.93
C SER A 674 27.28 18.77 17.43
N ALA A 675 27.25 19.15 18.71
CA ALA A 675 28.37 19.72 19.43
C ALA A 675 28.81 18.70 20.50
N GLY A 676 30.10 18.48 20.66
CA GLY A 676 30.65 17.54 21.64
C GLY A 676 31.92 18.11 22.26
N PHE A 677 31.94 18.41 23.54
CA PHE A 677 33.14 18.81 24.26
C PHE A 677 33.79 17.57 24.87
N SER A 678 35.12 17.44 24.84
CA SER A 678 35.85 16.42 25.60
C SER A 678 37.12 17.02 26.18
N SER A 679 37.29 16.92 27.49
CA SER A 679 38.49 17.30 28.23
C SER A 679 39.23 16.01 28.61
N SER A 680 40.53 15.95 28.38
CA SER A 680 41.39 14.85 28.83
C SER A 680 42.64 15.39 29.49
N LYS A 681 43.11 14.72 30.56
CA LYS A 681 44.33 15.09 31.26
C LYS A 681 45.45 14.15 30.83
N ASP A 682 46.45 14.68 30.12
CA ASP A 682 47.67 13.95 29.83
C ASP A 682 48.83 14.71 30.50
N GLN A 683 49.65 13.99 31.28
CA GLN A 683 50.82 14.47 32.05
C GLN A 683 50.87 15.98 32.38
N GLY A 684 49.93 16.45 33.21
CA GLY A 684 50.01 17.78 33.85
C GLY A 684 49.34 18.94 33.09
N ASP A 685 48.88 18.73 31.86
CA ASP A 685 48.21 19.79 31.06
C ASP A 685 46.73 19.44 30.78
N VAL A 686 45.84 20.42 30.97
CA VAL A 686 44.40 20.25 30.69
C VAL A 686 44.15 20.63 29.25
N ARG A 687 44.18 19.65 28.34
CA ARG A 687 43.83 19.87 26.94
C ARG A 687 42.31 19.90 26.80
N HIS A 688 41.77 21.10 26.57
CA HIS A 688 40.38 21.27 26.13
C HIS A 688 40.33 20.95 24.64
N ASN A 689 39.89 19.75 24.26
CA ASN A 689 39.50 19.54 22.88
C ASN A 689 38.04 20.00 22.76
N ALA A 690 37.84 21.21 22.22
CA ALA A 690 36.54 21.63 21.77
C ALA A 690 36.18 20.73 20.58
N GLY A 691 35.50 19.61 20.84
CA GLY A 691 35.00 18.78 19.74
C GLY A 691 34.04 19.64 18.92
N GLY A 692 34.37 19.75 17.64
CA GLY A 692 33.77 20.73 16.75
C GLY A 692 32.25 20.60 16.69
N VAL A 693 31.60 21.73 16.41
CA VAL A 693 30.21 21.72 15.94
C VAL A 693 30.23 21.16 14.53
N LEU A 694 29.68 19.97 14.32
CA LEU A 694 29.54 19.37 12.99
C LEU A 694 28.09 19.57 12.52
N PRO A 695 27.84 20.53 11.62
CA PRO A 695 26.59 20.56 10.87
C PRO A 695 26.62 19.45 9.82
N VAL A 696 25.68 18.51 9.89
CA VAL A 696 25.42 17.55 8.82
C VAL A 696 24.19 18.07 8.07
N MET A 697 24.39 18.50 6.84
CA MET A 697 23.30 18.89 5.94
C MET A 697 23.26 17.87 4.81
N THR A 698 22.10 17.26 4.60
CA THR A 698 21.86 16.42 3.42
C THR A 698 20.67 16.96 2.66
N ASN A 699 20.85 17.13 1.36
CA ASN A 699 19.81 17.57 0.44
C ASN A 699 19.73 16.54 -0.68
N ALA A 700 18.53 16.06 -0.96
CA ALA A 700 18.25 15.22 -2.12
C ALA A 700 17.02 15.79 -2.81
N SER A 701 17.09 15.91 -4.12
CA SER A 701 15.97 16.38 -4.93
C SER A 701 16.02 15.69 -6.29
N GLY A 702 14.85 15.46 -6.87
CA GLY A 702 14.72 14.96 -8.22
C GLY A 702 13.48 15.56 -8.88
N SER A 703 13.53 15.65 -10.20
CA SER A 703 12.43 16.12 -11.02
C SER A 703 12.38 15.30 -12.31
N ALA A 704 11.20 14.83 -12.69
CA ALA A 704 10.91 14.26 -13.99
C ALA A 704 9.65 14.93 -14.54
N SER A 705 9.61 15.09 -15.85
CA SER A 705 8.48 15.68 -16.56
C SER A 705 8.27 14.94 -17.87
N GLY A 706 7.02 14.75 -18.24
CA GLY A 706 6.61 14.21 -19.53
C GLY A 706 5.38 14.94 -20.03
N THR A 707 5.06 14.78 -21.30
CA THR A 707 3.86 15.39 -21.88
C THR A 707 3.05 14.31 -22.56
N THR A 708 1.86 14.05 -22.05
CA THR A 708 0.87 13.20 -22.71
C THR A 708 0.13 14.03 -23.73
N ARG A 709 0.37 13.76 -25.01
CA ARG A 709 -0.14 14.55 -26.12
C ARG A 709 -1.50 14.08 -26.59
N SER A 710 -2.25 14.99 -27.18
CA SER A 710 -3.43 14.64 -27.97
C SER A 710 -3.05 14.33 -29.41
N ALA A 711 -3.61 13.25 -29.98
CA ALA A 711 -3.27 12.81 -31.33
C ALA A 711 -4.44 12.12 -32.04
N VAL A 712 -4.48 12.23 -33.36
CA VAL A 712 -5.44 11.53 -34.23
C VAL A 712 -4.68 10.83 -35.34
N ALA A 713 -4.87 9.52 -35.48
CA ALA A 713 -4.20 8.71 -36.49
C ALA A 713 -4.43 9.25 -37.91
N ASP A 714 -3.52 8.92 -38.82
CA ASP A 714 -3.58 9.40 -40.21
C ASP A 714 -4.92 9.05 -40.87
N GLY A 715 -5.52 10.04 -41.52
CA GLY A 715 -6.86 9.94 -42.09
C GLY A 715 -7.45 11.29 -42.50
N SER A 716 -8.66 11.28 -43.05
CA SER A 716 -9.37 12.50 -43.40
C SER A 716 -9.99 13.14 -42.14
N ILE A 717 -9.60 14.38 -41.83
CA ILE A 717 -10.28 15.23 -40.85
C ILE A 717 -11.07 16.31 -41.60
N THR A 718 -12.39 16.27 -41.48
CA THR A 718 -13.29 17.28 -42.04
C THR A 718 -13.84 18.16 -40.92
N VAL A 719 -13.43 19.43 -40.89
CA VAL A 719 -13.98 20.46 -40.01
C VAL A 719 -15.04 21.24 -40.78
N ARG A 720 -16.30 21.15 -40.34
CA ARG A 720 -17.46 21.73 -41.05
C ARG A 720 -17.64 23.22 -40.76
N ASP A 721 -17.33 23.68 -39.55
CA ASP A 721 -17.41 25.09 -39.16
C ASP A 721 -16.02 25.72 -39.10
N THR A 722 -15.46 25.97 -40.29
CA THR A 722 -14.14 26.62 -40.42
C THR A 722 -14.12 28.06 -39.89
N GLY A 723 -15.28 28.69 -39.70
CA GLY A 723 -15.39 30.06 -39.20
C GLY A 723 -15.23 30.16 -37.68
N GLN A 724 -15.56 29.10 -36.95
CA GLN A 724 -15.39 29.00 -35.49
C GLN A 724 -14.16 28.16 -35.08
N GLN A 725 -13.44 27.58 -36.03
CA GLN A 725 -12.22 26.81 -35.77
C GLN A 725 -11.07 27.74 -35.34
N THR A 726 -10.64 27.61 -34.08
CA THR A 726 -9.62 28.48 -33.46
C THR A 726 -8.20 27.94 -33.56
N GLN A 727 -8.02 26.61 -33.54
CA GLN A 727 -6.72 25.94 -33.62
C GLN A 727 -6.43 25.44 -35.04
N ASP A 728 -5.18 25.51 -35.49
CA ASP A 728 -4.75 25.02 -36.81
C ASP A 728 -4.61 23.49 -36.79
N VAL A 729 -5.55 22.79 -37.44
CA VAL A 729 -5.62 21.32 -37.51
C VAL A 729 -4.35 20.68 -38.07
N SER A 730 -3.55 21.41 -38.86
CA SER A 730 -2.27 20.89 -39.37
C SER A 730 -1.22 20.68 -38.26
N THR A 731 -1.41 21.31 -37.10
CA THR A 731 -0.50 21.21 -35.95
C THR A 731 -0.86 20.10 -34.97
N LEU A 732 -2.03 19.46 -35.15
CA LEU A 732 -2.43 18.29 -34.37
C LEU A 732 -1.52 17.10 -34.66
N SER A 733 -1.03 16.43 -33.60
CA SER A 733 -0.18 15.26 -33.74
C SER A 733 -0.89 14.12 -34.46
N ARG A 734 -0.15 13.44 -35.34
CA ARG A 734 -0.56 12.19 -36.00
C ARG A 734 0.05 10.94 -35.38
N ASP A 735 1.00 11.13 -34.47
CA ASP A 735 1.65 10.05 -33.76
C ASP A 735 0.82 9.64 -32.54
N THR A 736 -0.07 8.68 -32.73
CA THR A 736 -0.90 8.13 -31.66
C THR A 736 -0.18 7.06 -30.84
N GLU A 737 0.91 6.48 -31.35
CA GLU A 737 1.66 5.40 -30.70
C GLU A 737 2.58 5.94 -29.60
N ASN A 738 3.22 7.09 -29.84
CA ASN A 738 4.12 7.75 -28.88
C ASN A 738 3.46 8.96 -28.19
N ALA A 739 2.14 9.06 -28.22
CA ALA A 739 1.40 10.16 -27.59
C ALA A 739 1.46 10.11 -26.05
N ASN A 740 1.66 8.93 -25.46
CA ASN A 740 1.70 8.78 -24.01
C ASN A 740 3.08 9.11 -23.42
N GLY A 741 3.25 10.35 -22.97
CA GLY A 741 4.45 10.79 -22.24
C GLY A 741 4.45 10.46 -20.75
N HIS A 742 3.94 9.29 -20.36
CA HIS A 742 3.94 8.84 -18.96
C HIS A 742 5.36 8.89 -18.35
N ILE A 743 5.42 9.13 -17.04
CA ILE A 743 6.66 9.11 -16.27
C ILE A 743 6.51 8.20 -15.06
N ASP A 744 7.58 7.54 -14.67
CA ASP A 744 7.59 6.70 -13.46
C ASP A 744 7.73 7.54 -12.19
N LYS A 745 7.27 6.99 -11.05
CA LYS A 745 7.53 7.55 -9.73
C LYS A 745 9.04 7.58 -9.47
N ILE A 746 9.58 8.77 -9.19
CA ILE A 746 11.02 8.95 -8.90
C ILE A 746 11.37 8.96 -7.40
N PHE A 747 10.34 8.94 -6.53
CA PHE A 747 10.49 8.96 -5.08
C PHE A 747 10.17 7.60 -4.47
N ASP A 748 11.11 7.09 -3.66
CA ASP A 748 10.92 5.91 -2.82
C ASP A 748 11.30 6.28 -1.38
N LYS A 749 10.32 6.25 -0.48
CA LYS A 749 10.50 6.60 0.94
C LYS A 749 11.62 5.79 1.59
N GLN A 750 11.63 4.46 1.43
CA GLN A 750 12.59 3.58 2.10
C GLN A 750 14.00 3.89 1.61
N LYS A 751 14.18 3.99 0.29
CA LYS A 751 15.48 4.31 -0.32
C LYS A 751 16.01 5.68 0.13
N ILE A 752 15.15 6.70 0.20
CA ILE A 752 15.55 8.04 0.65
C ILE A 752 15.88 8.06 2.15
N GLU A 753 15.10 7.38 3.00
CA GLU A 753 15.37 7.26 4.44
C GLU A 753 16.66 6.47 4.71
N GLU A 754 16.89 5.35 4.02
CA GLU A 754 18.12 4.56 4.10
C GLU A 754 19.35 5.39 3.69
N ASN A 755 19.27 6.11 2.58
CA ASN A 755 20.37 6.98 2.11
C ASN A 755 20.69 8.08 3.14
N GLN A 756 19.68 8.66 3.79
CA GLN A 756 19.89 9.64 4.87
C GLN A 756 20.52 9.01 6.11
N ALA A 757 20.10 7.80 6.48
CA ALA A 757 20.64 7.08 7.63
C ALA A 757 22.12 6.71 7.41
N VAL A 758 22.48 6.24 6.22
CA VAL A 758 23.86 5.93 5.82
C VAL A 758 24.73 7.20 5.84
N ALA A 759 24.25 8.32 5.29
CA ALA A 759 24.98 9.60 5.33
C ALA A 759 25.26 10.07 6.77
N GLN A 760 24.29 9.93 7.67
CA GLN A 760 24.46 10.26 9.10
C GLN A 760 25.45 9.32 9.80
N ALA A 761 25.40 8.01 9.50
CA ALA A 761 26.30 7.01 10.08
C ALA A 761 27.75 7.20 9.63
N ILE A 762 27.98 7.46 8.33
CA ILE A 762 29.32 7.70 7.77
C ILE A 762 29.95 8.97 8.36
N SER A 763 29.16 10.04 8.57
CA SER A 763 29.67 11.27 9.20
C SER A 763 30.14 11.06 10.63
N GLN A 764 29.52 10.15 11.39
CA GLN A 764 29.92 9.87 12.78
C GLN A 764 31.16 8.98 12.86
N VAL A 765 31.30 8.01 11.95
CA VAL A 765 32.42 7.05 11.95
C VAL A 765 33.67 7.63 11.26
N GLY A 766 33.52 8.28 10.10
CA GLY A 766 34.65 8.73 9.27
C GLY A 766 35.54 9.76 9.96
N VAL A 767 34.97 10.69 10.72
CA VAL A 767 35.73 11.71 11.44
C VAL A 767 36.39 11.14 12.71
N GLN A 768 35.71 10.25 13.43
CA GLN A 768 36.25 9.67 14.67
C GLN A 768 37.43 8.75 14.39
N THR A 769 37.37 7.92 13.34
CA THR A 769 38.49 7.04 12.97
C THR A 769 39.70 7.84 12.49
N MET A 770 39.50 8.88 11.68
CA MET A 770 40.58 9.78 11.26
C MET A 770 41.22 10.51 12.44
N GLN A 771 40.42 11.06 13.36
CA GLN A 771 40.94 11.75 14.55
C GLN A 771 41.76 10.81 15.44
N ASN A 772 41.33 9.56 15.62
CA ASN A 772 42.07 8.57 16.39
C ASN A 772 43.40 8.18 15.74
N VAL A 773 43.43 7.98 14.41
CA VAL A 773 44.67 7.67 13.67
C VAL A 773 45.66 8.85 13.72
N VAL A 774 45.17 10.08 13.56
CA VAL A 774 45.99 11.30 13.67
C VAL A 774 46.54 11.48 15.08
N MET A 775 45.71 11.30 16.12
CA MET A 775 46.18 11.36 17.50
C MET A 775 47.21 10.28 17.81
N GLN A 776 46.97 9.03 17.40
CA GLN A 776 47.91 7.93 17.64
C GLN A 776 49.25 8.18 16.94
N ALA A 777 49.23 8.66 15.69
CA ALA A 777 50.44 8.99 14.94
C ALA A 777 51.21 10.16 15.57
N GLN A 778 50.52 11.20 16.05
CA GLN A 778 51.17 12.33 16.74
C GLN A 778 51.72 11.94 18.11
N VAL A 779 51.02 11.07 18.85
CA VAL A 779 51.50 10.55 20.14
C VAL A 779 52.76 9.71 19.94
N ASN A 780 52.77 8.80 18.96
CA ASN A 780 53.96 8.00 18.64
C ASN A 780 55.13 8.88 18.17
N ALA A 781 54.86 9.89 17.34
CA ALA A 781 55.90 10.82 16.89
C ALA A 781 56.47 11.67 18.03
N ARG A 782 55.62 12.11 18.98
CA ARG A 782 56.06 12.80 20.20
C ARG A 782 56.86 11.88 21.12
N SER A 783 56.47 10.62 21.27
CA SER A 783 57.24 9.67 22.09
C SER A 783 58.62 9.39 21.50
N ASP A 784 58.72 9.26 20.18
CA ASP A 784 60.00 9.04 19.49
C ASP A 784 60.90 10.29 19.56
N ALA A 785 60.32 11.48 19.37
CA ALA A 785 61.02 12.76 19.55
C ALA A 785 61.53 12.92 20.99
N LEU A 786 60.69 12.60 21.98
CA LEU A 786 61.03 12.69 23.40
C LEU A 786 62.14 11.70 23.78
N ALA A 787 62.10 10.47 23.27
CA ALA A 787 63.13 9.46 23.51
C ALA A 787 64.51 9.89 22.99
N ARG A 788 64.57 10.67 21.90
CA ARG A 788 65.81 11.24 21.37
C ARG A 788 66.27 12.49 22.12
N LEU A 789 65.36 13.43 22.36
CA LEU A 789 65.67 14.73 22.96
C LEU A 789 66.01 14.63 24.44
N SER A 790 65.36 13.74 25.19
CA SER A 790 65.60 13.53 26.64
C SER A 790 67.01 13.06 27.00
N GLY A 791 67.77 12.52 26.02
CA GLY A 791 69.18 12.14 26.19
C GLY A 791 70.18 13.29 26.04
N THR A 792 69.73 14.49 25.66
CA THR A 792 70.61 15.63 25.39
C THR A 792 70.73 16.60 26.57
N ALA A 793 71.90 17.21 26.76
CA ALA A 793 72.14 18.15 27.86
C ALA A 793 71.37 19.49 27.71
N GLU A 794 71.04 19.88 26.48
CA GLU A 794 70.26 21.09 26.17
C GLU A 794 68.78 20.91 26.55
N TYR A 795 68.17 19.77 26.24
CA TYR A 795 66.78 19.49 26.57
C TYR A 795 66.55 19.43 28.09
N ASN A 796 67.47 18.82 28.84
CA ASN A 796 67.34 18.66 30.30
C ASN A 796 67.58 19.95 31.11
N LYS A 797 68.18 20.99 30.50
CA LYS A 797 68.39 22.31 31.13
C LYS A 797 67.40 23.37 30.66
N ALA A 798 66.62 23.08 29.63
CA ALA A 798 65.63 23.97 29.06
C ALA A 798 64.43 24.14 30.00
N SER A 799 63.78 25.31 29.95
CA SER A 799 62.52 25.51 30.64
C SER A 799 61.44 24.60 30.05
N PRO A 800 60.36 24.26 30.79
CA PRO A 800 59.28 23.40 30.24
C PRO A 800 58.68 23.93 28.94
N ALA A 801 58.62 25.27 28.77
CA ALA A 801 58.15 25.91 27.55
C ALA A 801 59.12 25.75 26.37
N ASP A 802 60.42 25.74 26.63
CA ASP A 802 61.45 25.55 25.62
C ASP A 802 61.58 24.07 25.23
N GLN A 803 61.44 23.14 26.19
CA GLN A 803 61.36 21.70 25.93
C GLN A 803 60.21 21.36 24.97
N GLN A 804 59.05 21.97 25.18
CA GLN A 804 57.90 21.75 24.32
C GLN A 804 58.11 22.30 22.90
N LYS A 805 58.71 23.49 22.76
CA LYS A 805 59.11 24.03 21.45
C LYS A 805 60.16 23.16 20.75
N MET A 806 61.08 22.54 21.50
CA MET A 806 62.06 21.61 20.93
C MET A 806 61.39 20.31 20.45
N LEU A 807 60.35 19.85 21.15
CA LEU A 807 59.55 18.68 20.76
C LEU A 807 58.72 18.95 19.50
N GLU A 808 58.08 20.12 19.43
CA GLU A 808 57.24 20.56 18.30
C GLU A 808 58.09 20.88 17.05
N ASN A 809 59.34 21.32 17.22
CA ASN A 809 60.28 21.53 16.12
C ASN A 809 61.13 20.29 15.79
N SER A 810 60.86 19.14 16.42
CA SER A 810 61.60 17.92 16.13
C SER A 810 61.28 17.41 14.71
N PRO A 811 62.26 16.85 13.99
CA PRO A 811 62.05 16.30 12.66
C PRO A 811 60.93 15.25 12.61
N GLU A 812 60.80 14.44 13.67
CA GLU A 812 59.80 13.39 13.80
C GLU A 812 58.38 13.96 13.96
N TYR A 813 58.22 15.03 14.75
CA TYR A 813 56.93 15.69 14.93
C TYR A 813 56.49 16.47 13.67
N ILE A 814 57.42 17.22 13.05
CA ILE A 814 57.16 17.94 11.79
C ILE A 814 56.79 16.96 10.68
N ALA A 815 57.45 15.80 10.58
CA ALA A 815 57.13 14.77 9.59
C ALA A 815 55.74 14.16 9.80
N ALA A 816 55.33 13.93 11.06
CA ALA A 816 53.99 13.46 11.40
C ALA A 816 52.92 14.52 11.10
N GLU A 817 53.21 15.80 11.32
CA GLU A 817 52.29 16.92 11.02
C GLU A 817 52.16 17.16 9.51
N GLN A 818 53.24 17.05 8.74
CA GLN A 818 53.18 17.11 7.27
C GLN A 818 52.43 15.92 6.67
N LYS A 819 52.49 14.74 7.30
CA LYS A 819 51.84 13.53 6.81
C LYS A 819 50.38 13.38 7.26
N TYR A 820 50.05 13.77 8.49
CA TYR A 820 48.74 13.53 9.13
C TYR A 820 48.09 14.78 9.76
N GLY A 821 48.71 15.97 9.68
CA GLY A 821 48.17 17.23 10.21
C GLY A 821 47.09 17.85 9.33
N ILE A 822 46.38 18.86 9.84
CA ILE A 822 45.29 19.55 9.12
C ILE A 822 45.87 20.22 7.87
N GLY A 823 45.42 19.79 6.68
CA GLY A 823 45.95 20.23 5.37
C GLY A 823 47.03 19.32 4.75
N SER A 824 47.41 18.22 5.42
CA SER A 824 48.29 17.19 4.86
C SER A 824 47.61 16.36 3.76
N PRO A 825 48.37 15.63 2.91
CA PRO A 825 47.80 14.69 1.95
C PRO A 825 46.87 13.67 2.60
N PHE A 826 47.14 13.19 3.82
CA PHE A 826 46.24 12.28 4.54
C PHE A 826 44.91 12.96 4.93
N TRP A 827 44.97 14.19 5.47
CA TRP A 827 43.76 14.96 5.77
C TRP A 827 42.96 15.30 4.52
N THR A 828 43.64 15.62 3.43
CA THR A 828 43.06 16.01 2.16
C THR A 828 42.45 14.81 1.44
N VAL A 829 43.11 13.64 1.51
CA VAL A 829 42.57 12.36 1.02
C VAL A 829 41.41 11.90 1.90
N GLY A 830 41.46 12.07 3.22
CA GLY A 830 40.35 11.72 4.12
C GLY A 830 39.10 12.59 3.95
N THR A 831 39.27 13.90 3.73
CA THR A 831 38.15 14.80 3.36
C THR A 831 37.70 14.59 1.92
N ALA A 832 38.59 14.22 0.99
CA ALA A 832 38.24 13.84 -0.37
C ALA A 832 37.49 12.50 -0.44
N ILE A 833 37.80 11.52 0.40
CA ILE A 833 37.03 10.27 0.54
C ILE A 833 35.63 10.57 1.11
N SER A 834 35.53 11.50 2.06
CA SER A 834 34.25 11.98 2.59
C SER A 834 33.41 12.70 1.51
N GLY A 835 34.05 13.43 0.59
CA GLY A 835 33.41 14.06 -0.57
C GLY A 835 33.08 13.09 -1.72
N ALA A 836 33.93 12.09 -1.97
CA ALA A 836 33.72 11.06 -2.99
C ALA A 836 32.60 10.08 -2.60
N LEU A 837 32.45 9.79 -1.30
CA LEU A 837 31.34 8.99 -0.78
C LEU A 837 30.00 9.74 -0.81
N ALA A 838 30.00 11.08 -0.68
CA ALA A 838 28.81 11.89 -0.93
C ALA A 838 28.41 11.91 -2.43
N GLY A 839 29.39 11.88 -3.34
CA GLY A 839 29.18 11.86 -4.79
C GLY A 839 28.68 10.51 -5.36
N LEU A 840 28.88 9.40 -4.65
CA LEU A 840 28.42 8.06 -5.07
C LEU A 840 26.89 7.88 -5.05
N THR A 841 26.14 8.87 -4.58
CA THR A 841 24.67 8.86 -4.51
C THR A 841 23.99 9.45 -5.75
N GLY A 842 24.75 10.04 -6.68
CA GLY A 842 24.26 10.69 -7.89
C GLY A 842 24.53 9.89 -9.18
N GLY A 843 24.15 8.61 -9.23
CA GLY A 843 23.86 7.86 -10.46
C GLY A 843 24.94 7.66 -11.55
N ASP A 844 26.10 8.33 -11.54
CA ASP A 844 27.04 8.32 -12.66
C ASP A 844 28.50 8.10 -12.20
N MET A 845 28.90 6.84 -12.17
CA MET A 845 30.19 6.37 -11.63
C MET A 845 31.40 6.86 -12.46
N SER A 846 31.17 7.29 -13.71
CA SER A 846 32.21 7.76 -14.65
C SER A 846 32.79 9.13 -14.30
N GLN A 847 31.97 10.04 -13.76
CA GLN A 847 32.42 11.40 -13.46
C GLN A 847 33.13 11.52 -12.10
N ALA A 848 32.87 10.59 -11.17
CA ALA A 848 33.50 10.57 -9.85
C ALA A 848 35.00 10.19 -9.89
N LEU A 849 35.46 9.50 -10.94
CA LEU A 849 36.88 9.14 -11.12
C LEU A 849 37.70 10.24 -11.84
N ALA A 850 37.06 11.14 -12.58
CA ALA A 850 37.77 12.13 -13.40
C ALA A 850 38.17 13.42 -12.63
N GLY A 851 37.52 13.73 -11.51
CA GLY A 851 37.81 14.93 -10.70
C GLY A 851 39.02 14.81 -9.75
N GLY A 852 39.57 13.62 -9.58
CA GLY A 852 40.58 13.31 -8.55
C GLY A 852 42.05 13.44 -8.97
N LEU A 853 42.36 13.84 -10.22
CA LEU A 853 43.74 13.83 -10.74
C LEU A 853 44.31 15.19 -11.16
N ALA A 854 43.66 16.31 -10.86
CA ALA A 854 44.28 17.63 -11.01
C ALA A 854 45.16 17.96 -9.79
N GLY A 855 46.41 17.48 -9.80
CA GLY A 855 47.42 17.81 -8.79
C GLY A 855 47.83 19.29 -8.81
N PRO A 856 48.34 19.83 -7.68
CA PRO A 856 48.73 21.24 -7.58
C PRO A 856 50.10 21.48 -8.25
N LEU A 857 50.14 22.28 -9.32
CA LEU A 857 51.38 22.82 -9.90
C LEU A 857 51.80 24.13 -9.20
N SER A 858 52.84 24.00 -8.37
CA SER A 858 53.92 24.94 -8.00
C SER A 858 53.74 26.48 -8.15
N VAL A 859 53.92 27.14 -7.00
CA VAL A 859 54.49 28.47 -6.67
C VAL A 859 55.07 29.33 -7.82
N PRO A 860 54.71 30.63 -7.94
CA PRO A 860 55.53 31.63 -8.61
C PRO A 860 56.34 32.48 -7.61
N GLY A 861 57.66 32.47 -7.78
CA GLY A 861 58.57 33.44 -7.19
C GLY A 861 58.44 34.82 -7.86
N ARG A 862 58.72 35.87 -7.08
CA ARG A 862 58.97 37.23 -7.57
C ARG A 862 60.29 37.25 -8.34
N GLU A 863 60.25 37.60 -9.62
CA GLU A 863 61.20 38.52 -10.27
C GLU A 863 60.61 38.97 -11.63
N GLY A 864 60.86 40.23 -11.99
CA GLY A 864 60.10 40.97 -12.99
C GLY A 864 60.49 40.74 -14.45
N GLY A 865 59.73 41.37 -15.35
CA GLY A 865 60.17 41.66 -16.72
C GLY A 865 59.27 41.15 -17.84
N ASP A 866 58.33 42.02 -18.23
CA ASP A 866 57.97 42.39 -19.59
C ASP A 866 57.47 41.38 -20.67
N HIS A 867 56.54 41.92 -21.46
CA HIS A 867 56.16 41.58 -22.84
C HIS A 867 55.15 40.47 -23.19
N ARG A 868 54.00 40.99 -23.67
CA ARG A 868 53.29 40.71 -24.95
C ARG A 868 52.42 39.45 -25.10
N ARG A 869 51.14 39.79 -25.35
CA ARG A 869 50.26 39.39 -26.49
C ARG A 869 49.62 37.99 -26.52
N GLN A 870 48.29 38.09 -26.63
CA GLN A 870 47.39 37.45 -27.60
C GLN A 870 46.74 36.09 -27.32
N ARG A 871 45.40 36.19 -27.18
CA ARG A 871 44.32 35.52 -27.92
C ARG A 871 44.11 34.01 -27.78
N GLN A 872 42.88 33.71 -27.34
CA GLN A 872 41.89 32.76 -27.89
C GLN A 872 42.32 31.30 -28.10
N ARG A 873 41.65 30.38 -27.41
CA ARG A 873 40.37 29.80 -27.86
C ARG A 873 39.56 29.31 -26.67
#